data_AF-A0A0G4FS66-F1
#
_entry.id   AF-A0A0G4FS66-F1
#
_cell.length_a   1.000
_cell.length_b   1.000
_cell.length_c   1.000
_cell.angle_alpha   90.00
_cell.angle_beta   90.00
_cell.angle_gamma   90.00
#
_symmetry.space_group_name_H-M   'P 1'
#
loop_
_entity.id
_entity.type
_entity.pdbx_description
1 polymer ?
#
loop_
_entity_poly.entity_id
_entity_poly.type
_entity_poly.pdbx_seq_one_letter_code
_entity_poly.pdbx_strand_id
1 'polypeptide(L)'
;MSRSAALWNVRILWPRYSRFLFNTYRGHAALYMRDQSAPLWRREGTTQGDPLASLFYSVATLPLVWEMKRPAEEGPQAWFADDSAKRRGPLRGYHSNGKKTKLVVRAGCEERAQEVFGDTDVEIVSGARYMGGFVGTAEGKRAYAAERVQEWQRCVNRMADAAARYPQAAHTALTTSLQAEWDFFMRSAPLWSREGTTQGDPLASLFYSVATLPLVWEMKRPAEEGPQAWFADDSAKRRGPLRGYHPNGKKTKLVVRAGCEERAREVFGDTDVEIVSGARYMGGFVGTAEVKRAYATERVQEWQRCVNRMADAAARYPQAAHTALTTSLQAEWDFFMRVMPEERATFEPLRYALTHYLTQLSSHAVTATEAQLMMLPARHGGMGVRDPTERVAAAYKTSTKGTSLLVSTIQNGDPPDGPPFNPFQHRAEMQQVVKEGRRATDEAAKERFEDGLQQLPPERRRAVHRAIEAKTAGWVTCRPDAEDHTDLTPDEFRDNMAIRYAYEPPKMPTHCDGCGAAYSLDHALNCGVGGLVIRRHNEVVDVLCDLSAKAWGESAVRKEVVIVEPEEEGEKGVRTDMVVIGVWERQKDVSFDVCVTNADAPSYRKQSTASILKSKAKTKKAHHSRVWCVTVDGVWGREANGFFSRLVEKLRTKAAWADKSYGQVMGWVRARLSIALARSASMCVRGGRRRWKIH
;
A
#
# COMPACT_ATOMS: atom_id res chain seq x y z
N MET A 1 -7.70 -40.56 2.68
CA MET A 1 -6.75 -40.96 3.73
C MET A 1 -7.33 -40.52 5.06
N SER A 2 -7.42 -41.42 6.05
CA SER A 2 -7.98 -41.08 7.37
C SER A 2 -7.00 -40.22 8.19
N ARG A 3 -7.53 -39.36 9.05
CA ARG A 3 -6.73 -38.44 9.86
C ARG A 3 -5.79 -39.15 10.83
N SER A 4 -6.24 -40.25 11.42
CA SER A 4 -5.41 -41.08 12.32
C SER A 4 -4.22 -41.69 11.59
N ALA A 5 -4.42 -42.20 10.37
CA ALA A 5 -3.33 -42.71 9.54
C ALA A 5 -2.38 -41.59 9.10
N ALA A 6 -2.91 -40.41 8.79
CA ALA A 6 -2.10 -39.26 8.41
C ALA A 6 -1.24 -38.75 9.58
N LEU A 7 -1.80 -38.62 10.78
CA LEU A 7 -1.07 -38.26 12.01
C LEU A 7 -0.01 -39.30 12.37
N TRP A 8 -0.29 -40.58 12.17
CA TRP A 8 0.66 -41.66 12.36
C TRP A 8 1.84 -41.58 11.37
N ASN A 9 1.55 -41.42 10.08
CA ASN A 9 2.58 -41.27 9.05
C ASN A 9 3.45 -40.03 9.31
N VAL A 10 2.85 -38.92 9.70
CA VAL A 10 3.56 -37.68 10.07
C VAL A 10 4.42 -37.86 11.33
N ARG A 11 3.98 -38.64 12.31
CA ARG A 11 4.79 -38.96 13.49
C ARG A 11 6.08 -39.69 13.11
N ILE A 12 6.01 -40.58 12.13
CA ILE A 12 7.15 -41.36 11.65
C ILE A 12 8.04 -40.51 10.73
N LEU A 13 7.44 -39.82 9.77
CA LEU A 13 8.16 -39.14 8.68
C LEU A 13 8.55 -37.70 9.01
N TRP A 14 7.89 -37.07 9.99
CA TRP A 14 8.20 -35.70 10.43
C TRP A 14 8.14 -35.54 11.97
N PRO A 15 9.01 -36.24 12.73
CA PRO A 15 8.91 -36.31 14.19
C PRO A 15 8.98 -34.94 14.88
N ARG A 16 9.79 -34.01 14.37
CA ARG A 16 9.99 -32.67 14.96
C ARG A 16 8.73 -31.79 14.93
N TYR A 17 7.86 -31.99 13.95
CA TYR A 17 6.61 -31.22 13.79
C TYR A 17 5.37 -32.01 14.17
N SER A 18 5.52 -33.33 14.37
CA SER A 18 4.45 -34.25 14.71
C SER A 18 3.63 -33.83 15.93
N ARG A 19 4.27 -33.28 16.97
CA ARG A 19 3.57 -32.81 18.19
C ARG A 19 2.69 -31.60 17.92
N PHE A 20 3.15 -30.68 17.08
CA PHE A 20 2.36 -29.52 16.67
C PHE A 20 1.17 -29.97 15.82
N LEU A 21 1.40 -30.77 14.77
CA LEU A 21 0.35 -31.27 13.88
C LEU A 21 -0.65 -32.17 14.63
N PHE A 22 -0.18 -32.97 15.59
CA PHE A 22 -1.02 -33.73 16.48
C PHE A 22 -1.90 -32.81 17.32
N ASN A 23 -1.36 -31.76 17.96
CA ASN A 23 -2.18 -30.84 18.73
C ASN A 23 -3.20 -30.08 17.88
N THR A 24 -2.82 -29.73 16.65
CA THR A 24 -3.69 -29.00 15.70
C THR A 24 -4.80 -29.86 15.11
N TYR A 25 -4.52 -31.14 14.79
CA TYR A 25 -5.46 -31.99 14.05
C TYR A 25 -6.04 -33.17 14.86
N ARG A 26 -5.57 -33.47 16.08
CA ARG A 26 -6.11 -34.59 16.90
C ARG A 26 -7.59 -34.46 17.23
N GLY A 27 -8.10 -33.23 17.30
CA GLY A 27 -9.47 -32.91 17.67
C GLY A 27 -10.38 -32.70 16.46
N HIS A 28 -11.69 -32.63 16.70
CA HIS A 28 -12.63 -32.18 15.66
C HIS A 28 -12.49 -30.67 15.48
N ALA A 29 -12.37 -30.21 14.23
CA ALA A 29 -12.38 -28.79 13.94
C ALA A 29 -13.82 -28.26 13.98
N ALA A 30 -14.03 -27.11 14.63
CA ALA A 30 -15.31 -26.42 14.64
C ALA A 30 -15.53 -25.70 13.30
N LEU A 31 -16.66 -25.95 12.65
CA LEU A 31 -17.14 -25.22 11.47
C LEU A 31 -18.31 -24.33 11.90
N TYR A 32 -18.16 -23.02 11.71
CA TYR A 32 -19.18 -22.04 12.03
C TYR A 32 -19.97 -21.69 10.77
N MET A 33 -21.26 -22.05 10.75
CA MET A 33 -22.19 -21.63 9.72
C MET A 33 -22.97 -20.41 10.21
N ARG A 34 -23.24 -19.47 9.32
CA ARG A 34 -24.07 -18.31 9.61
C ARG A 34 -25.46 -18.80 10.08
N ASP A 35 -25.97 -18.18 11.14
CA ASP A 35 -27.28 -18.44 11.76
C ASP A 35 -27.42 -19.77 12.54
N GLN A 36 -26.32 -20.46 12.88
CA GLN A 36 -26.31 -21.58 13.83
C GLN A 36 -25.71 -21.18 15.18
N SER A 37 -26.37 -21.58 16.28
CA SER A 37 -25.95 -21.29 17.65
C SER A 37 -24.83 -22.20 18.17
N ALA A 38 -24.58 -23.34 17.51
CA ALA A 38 -23.54 -24.30 17.87
C ALA A 38 -22.67 -24.66 16.64
N PRO A 39 -21.35 -24.85 16.81
CA PRO A 39 -20.47 -25.25 15.72
C PRO A 39 -20.69 -26.71 15.29
N LEU A 40 -20.51 -26.98 14.00
CA LEU A 40 -20.46 -28.34 13.48
C LEU A 40 -19.04 -28.90 13.63
N TRP A 41 -18.93 -30.08 14.21
CA TRP A 41 -17.64 -30.71 14.51
C TRP A 41 -17.19 -31.65 13.40
N ARG A 42 -16.12 -31.29 12.69
CA ARG A 42 -15.55 -32.10 11.60
C ARG A 42 -14.71 -33.26 12.14
N ARG A 43 -15.23 -34.48 12.00
CA ARG A 43 -14.57 -35.74 12.42
C ARG A 43 -13.33 -36.12 11.59
N GLU A 44 -13.33 -35.84 10.28
CA GLU A 44 -12.27 -36.27 9.36
C GLU A 44 -11.82 -35.14 8.40
N GLY A 45 -10.61 -35.26 7.84
CA GLY A 45 -10.06 -34.30 6.87
C GLY A 45 -9.46 -33.01 7.48
N THR A 46 -8.76 -32.24 6.63
CA THR A 46 -8.15 -30.93 6.94
C THR A 46 -8.97 -29.77 6.34
N THR A 47 -8.77 -28.56 6.84
CA THR A 47 -9.45 -27.36 6.32
C THR A 47 -8.69 -26.82 5.11
N GLN A 48 -9.37 -26.69 3.97
CA GLN A 48 -8.79 -26.03 2.79
C GLN A 48 -8.60 -24.54 3.08
N GLY A 49 -7.40 -24.01 2.81
CA GLY A 49 -6.99 -22.65 3.20
C GLY A 49 -6.11 -22.60 4.45
N ASP A 50 -5.95 -23.70 5.19
CA ASP A 50 -4.94 -23.81 6.24
C ASP A 50 -3.54 -23.96 5.61
N PRO A 51 -2.58 -23.07 5.92
CA PRO A 51 -1.22 -23.11 5.38
C PRO A 51 -0.48 -24.44 5.62
N LEU A 52 -0.87 -25.22 6.63
CA LEU A 52 -0.23 -26.48 6.99
C LEU A 52 -0.95 -27.72 6.45
N ALA A 53 -2.18 -27.59 5.96
CA ALA A 53 -2.97 -28.71 5.50
C ALA A 53 -2.33 -29.44 4.31
N SER A 54 -1.74 -28.70 3.37
CA SER A 54 -1.07 -29.27 2.19
C SER A 54 0.21 -30.02 2.56
N LEU A 55 0.98 -29.51 3.53
CA LEU A 55 2.19 -30.18 4.04
C LEU A 55 1.82 -31.46 4.82
N PHE A 56 0.80 -31.36 5.67
CA PHE A 56 0.26 -32.51 6.39
C PHE A 56 -0.21 -33.60 5.43
N TYR A 57 -0.94 -33.24 4.38
CA TYR A 57 -1.39 -34.15 3.33
C TYR A 57 -0.22 -34.78 2.56
N SER A 58 0.77 -33.98 2.18
CA SER A 58 1.95 -34.45 1.41
C SER A 58 2.79 -35.47 2.20
N VAL A 59 3.07 -35.18 3.47
CA VAL A 59 3.82 -36.09 4.35
C VAL A 59 3.02 -37.35 4.64
N ALA A 60 1.71 -37.22 4.81
CA ALA A 60 0.86 -38.37 5.09
C ALA A 60 0.69 -39.32 3.88
N THR A 61 0.74 -38.81 2.64
CA THR A 61 0.61 -39.60 1.40
C THR A 61 1.94 -40.18 0.88
N LEU A 62 3.09 -39.70 1.38
CA LEU A 62 4.43 -40.16 0.99
C LEU A 62 4.63 -41.69 1.02
N PRO A 63 4.18 -42.44 2.04
CA PRO A 63 4.28 -43.91 2.03
C PRO A 63 3.57 -44.57 0.85
N LEU A 64 2.41 -44.03 0.47
CA LEU A 64 1.63 -44.50 -0.67
C LEU A 64 2.37 -44.18 -1.98
N VAL A 65 2.92 -42.97 -2.12
CA VAL A 65 3.74 -42.57 -3.27
C VAL A 65 4.98 -43.48 -3.42
N TRP A 66 5.67 -43.80 -2.34
CA TRP A 66 6.82 -44.71 -2.37
C TRP A 66 6.45 -46.13 -2.77
N GLU A 67 5.30 -46.62 -2.30
CA GLU A 67 4.82 -47.96 -2.64
C GLU A 67 4.47 -48.07 -4.14
N MET A 68 3.89 -47.01 -4.73
CA MET A 68 3.58 -46.98 -6.16
C MET A 68 4.78 -46.70 -7.08
N LYS A 69 5.92 -46.25 -6.52
CA LYS A 69 7.18 -46.15 -7.26
C LYS A 69 7.91 -47.49 -7.44
N ARG A 70 7.48 -48.57 -6.77
CA ARG A 70 8.28 -49.81 -6.64
C ARG A 70 8.30 -50.77 -7.85
N PRO A 71 7.40 -50.70 -8.84
CA PRO A 71 7.67 -51.30 -10.15
C PRO A 71 8.12 -50.22 -11.14
N ALA A 72 9.42 -50.19 -11.45
CA ALA A 72 9.99 -49.29 -12.46
C ALA A 72 9.52 -49.59 -13.90
N GLU A 73 8.93 -50.77 -14.11
CA GLU A 73 8.48 -51.28 -15.42
C GLU A 73 7.14 -50.68 -15.89
N GLU A 74 6.36 -50.06 -15.02
CA GLU A 74 5.01 -49.56 -15.33
C GLU A 74 4.97 -48.08 -15.78
N GLY A 75 6.12 -47.50 -16.16
CA GLY A 75 6.21 -46.12 -16.68
C GLY A 75 6.22 -44.99 -15.63
N PRO A 76 6.41 -43.72 -16.06
CA PRO A 76 6.61 -42.57 -15.18
C PRO A 76 5.33 -42.21 -14.39
N GLN A 77 5.51 -41.77 -13.15
CA GLN A 77 4.40 -41.43 -12.24
C GLN A 77 4.45 -39.96 -11.82
N ALA A 78 3.38 -39.21 -12.11
CA ALA A 78 3.20 -37.82 -11.71
C ALA A 78 2.14 -37.70 -10.60
N TRP A 79 2.42 -36.84 -9.62
CA TRP A 79 1.53 -36.52 -8.50
C TRP A 79 1.43 -35.00 -8.36
N PHE A 80 0.22 -34.49 -8.28
CA PHE A 80 -0.06 -33.12 -7.86
C PHE A 80 -1.21 -33.15 -6.85
N ALA A 81 -0.90 -32.96 -5.57
CA ALA A 81 -1.86 -33.18 -4.49
C ALA A 81 -2.55 -34.57 -4.60
N ASP A 82 -3.86 -34.63 -4.75
CA ASP A 82 -4.65 -35.87 -4.95
C ASP A 82 -4.71 -36.34 -6.42
N ASP A 83 -4.32 -35.51 -7.38
CA ASP A 83 -4.27 -35.86 -8.80
C ASP A 83 -3.03 -36.71 -9.10
N SER A 84 -3.25 -37.98 -9.42
CA SER A 84 -2.19 -38.95 -9.69
C SER A 84 -2.37 -39.66 -11.03
N ALA A 85 -1.26 -39.95 -11.69
CA ALA A 85 -1.24 -40.63 -12.99
C ALA A 85 -1.32 -42.18 -12.91
N LYS A 86 -1.37 -42.77 -11.69
CA LYS A 86 -1.47 -44.22 -11.46
C LYS A 86 -2.42 -44.54 -10.31
N ARG A 87 -3.15 -45.67 -10.41
CA ARG A 87 -4.09 -46.15 -9.39
C ARG A 87 -3.63 -47.49 -8.79
N ARG A 88 -3.81 -47.65 -7.48
CA ARG A 88 -3.91 -48.96 -6.80
C ARG A 88 -5.15 -48.94 -5.91
N GLY A 89 -5.77 -50.09 -5.65
CA GLY A 89 -7.04 -50.22 -4.91
C GLY A 89 -7.03 -49.58 -3.50
N PRO A 90 -8.16 -49.61 -2.76
CA PRO A 90 -8.31 -48.93 -1.47
C PRO A 90 -7.38 -49.52 -0.40
N LEU A 91 -6.15 -49.03 -0.36
CA LEU A 91 -5.15 -49.33 0.67
C LEU A 91 -4.94 -48.07 1.52
N ARG A 92 -4.90 -48.25 2.85
CA ARG A 92 -4.64 -47.19 3.84
C ARG A 92 -5.66 -46.03 3.85
N GLY A 93 -6.94 -46.32 3.61
CA GLY A 93 -8.04 -45.36 3.77
C GLY A 93 -8.08 -44.22 2.75
N TYR A 94 -7.42 -44.40 1.59
CA TYR A 94 -7.58 -43.53 0.42
C TYR A 94 -8.69 -44.08 -0.49
N HIS A 95 -9.70 -43.27 -0.79
CA HIS A 95 -10.83 -43.65 -1.62
C HIS A 95 -10.76 -42.86 -2.93
N SER A 96 -10.44 -43.54 -4.04
CA SER A 96 -10.44 -42.93 -5.37
C SER A 96 -11.88 -42.68 -5.83
N ASN A 97 -12.14 -41.53 -6.46
CA ASN A 97 -13.43 -41.26 -7.08
C ASN A 97 -13.48 -41.89 -8.48
N GLY A 98 -14.26 -42.97 -8.65
CA GLY A 98 -14.39 -43.68 -9.94
C GLY A 98 -14.81 -42.75 -11.08
N LYS A 99 -15.74 -41.82 -10.84
CA LYS A 99 -16.24 -40.85 -11.85
C LYS A 99 -15.21 -39.83 -12.33
N LYS A 100 -14.12 -39.63 -11.59
CA LYS A 100 -13.02 -38.72 -11.99
C LYS A 100 -11.79 -39.47 -12.49
N THR A 101 -11.78 -40.79 -12.40
CA THR A 101 -10.64 -41.62 -12.77
C THR A 101 -10.79 -42.04 -14.22
N LYS A 102 -9.92 -41.50 -15.09
CA LYS A 102 -9.90 -41.82 -16.51
C LYS A 102 -8.63 -42.58 -16.87
N LEU A 103 -8.77 -43.68 -17.60
CA LEU A 103 -7.65 -44.38 -18.24
C LEU A 103 -7.49 -43.81 -19.65
N VAL A 104 -6.44 -43.02 -19.87
CA VAL A 104 -6.13 -42.48 -21.20
C VAL A 104 -5.31 -43.51 -21.97
N VAL A 105 -5.91 -44.08 -23.01
CA VAL A 105 -5.32 -45.18 -23.79
C VAL A 105 -4.72 -44.65 -25.10
N ARG A 106 -3.59 -45.25 -25.51
CA ARG A 106 -2.96 -44.96 -26.79
C ARG A 106 -3.78 -45.59 -27.92
N ALA A 107 -3.89 -44.90 -29.05
CA ALA A 107 -4.60 -45.39 -30.23
C ALA A 107 -4.16 -46.82 -30.62
N GLY A 108 -5.12 -47.74 -30.77
CA GLY A 108 -4.92 -49.16 -31.08
C GLY A 108 -4.82 -50.10 -29.87
N CYS A 109 -4.95 -49.58 -28.64
CA CYS A 109 -4.92 -50.37 -27.41
C CYS A 109 -6.27 -50.40 -26.66
N GLU A 110 -7.33 -49.85 -27.25
CA GLU A 110 -8.64 -49.67 -26.62
C GLU A 110 -9.28 -51.01 -26.27
N GLU A 111 -9.22 -51.99 -27.19
CA GLU A 111 -9.81 -53.32 -27.01
C GLU A 111 -9.13 -54.08 -25.87
N ARG A 112 -7.79 -54.00 -25.79
CA ARG A 112 -7.00 -54.58 -24.70
C ARG A 112 -7.22 -53.87 -23.37
N ALA A 113 -7.46 -52.57 -23.37
CA ALA A 113 -7.80 -51.83 -22.16
C ALA A 113 -9.20 -52.20 -21.66
N GLN A 114 -10.15 -52.42 -22.57
CA GLN A 114 -11.50 -52.87 -22.25
C GLN A 114 -11.51 -54.30 -21.68
N GLU A 115 -10.65 -55.18 -22.19
CA GLU A 115 -10.47 -56.54 -21.68
C GLU A 115 -9.91 -56.59 -20.25
N VAL A 116 -8.95 -55.70 -19.93
CA VAL A 116 -8.24 -55.70 -18.64
C VAL A 116 -8.94 -54.87 -17.55
N PHE A 117 -9.65 -53.80 -17.94
CA PHE A 117 -10.24 -52.85 -17.00
C PHE A 117 -11.76 -52.69 -17.13
N GLY A 118 -12.41 -53.45 -18.02
CA GLY A 118 -13.85 -53.34 -18.29
C GLY A 118 -14.75 -53.75 -17.12
N ASP A 119 -14.21 -54.45 -16.13
CA ASP A 119 -14.88 -54.82 -14.87
C ASP A 119 -14.64 -53.79 -13.74
N THR A 120 -13.95 -52.68 -14.02
CA THR A 120 -13.66 -51.61 -13.05
C THR A 120 -14.47 -50.33 -13.31
N ASP A 121 -14.68 -49.50 -12.27
CA ASP A 121 -15.33 -48.17 -12.39
C ASP A 121 -14.49 -47.10 -13.12
N VAL A 122 -13.51 -47.49 -13.95
CA VAL A 122 -12.59 -46.56 -14.64
C VAL A 122 -13.11 -46.24 -16.03
N GLU A 123 -13.23 -44.95 -16.34
CA GLU A 123 -13.65 -44.51 -17.67
C GLU A 123 -12.46 -44.61 -18.66
N ILE A 124 -12.58 -45.45 -19.68
CA ILE A 124 -11.55 -45.63 -20.72
C ILE A 124 -11.76 -44.60 -21.82
N VAL A 125 -10.74 -43.75 -22.07
CA VAL A 125 -10.83 -42.64 -23.03
C VAL A 125 -9.58 -42.53 -23.90
N SER A 126 -9.72 -42.00 -25.11
CA SER A 126 -8.60 -41.72 -26.02
C SER A 126 -7.91 -40.36 -25.74
N GLY A 127 -8.49 -39.55 -24.85
CA GLY A 127 -7.90 -38.32 -24.36
C GLY A 127 -8.68 -37.68 -23.22
N ALA A 128 -7.97 -37.00 -22.32
CA ALA A 128 -8.55 -36.32 -21.17
C ALA A 128 -7.76 -35.06 -20.80
N ARG A 129 -8.42 -34.14 -20.08
CA ARG A 129 -7.78 -32.98 -19.47
C ARG A 129 -6.97 -33.42 -18.24
N TYR A 130 -5.75 -32.92 -18.10
CA TYR A 130 -4.90 -33.14 -16.92
C TYR A 130 -4.06 -31.88 -16.66
N MET A 131 -4.13 -31.31 -15.45
CA MET A 131 -3.34 -30.16 -15.01
C MET A 131 -3.36 -28.95 -15.96
N GLY A 132 -4.54 -28.58 -16.47
CA GLY A 132 -4.72 -27.45 -17.40
C GLY A 132 -4.25 -27.72 -18.85
N GLY A 133 -3.78 -28.93 -19.14
CA GLY A 133 -3.45 -29.41 -20.49
C GLY A 133 -4.35 -30.57 -20.94
N PHE A 134 -4.08 -31.10 -22.13
CA PHE A 134 -4.77 -32.27 -22.70
C PHE A 134 -3.78 -33.41 -22.98
N VAL A 135 -4.08 -34.59 -22.42
CA VAL A 135 -3.33 -35.82 -22.62
C VAL A 135 -4.17 -36.74 -23.51
N GLY A 136 -3.64 -37.20 -24.64
CA GLY A 136 -4.39 -38.00 -25.61
C GLY A 136 -3.92 -37.82 -27.04
N THR A 137 -4.79 -38.13 -28.00
CA THR A 137 -4.50 -38.04 -29.44
C THR A 137 -4.10 -36.63 -29.88
N ALA A 138 -3.34 -36.53 -30.98
CA ALA A 138 -2.95 -35.25 -31.57
C ALA A 138 -4.18 -34.42 -32.00
N GLU A 139 -5.24 -35.09 -32.45
CA GLU A 139 -6.51 -34.46 -32.80
C GLU A 139 -7.21 -33.86 -31.58
N GLY A 140 -7.30 -34.60 -30.47
CA GLY A 140 -7.87 -34.09 -29.22
C GLY A 140 -7.09 -32.90 -28.64
N LYS A 141 -5.75 -32.91 -28.76
CA LYS A 141 -4.91 -31.76 -28.38
C LYS A 141 -5.20 -30.52 -29.24
N ARG A 142 -5.38 -30.68 -30.55
CA ARG A 142 -5.75 -29.57 -31.46
C ARG A 142 -7.14 -29.03 -31.16
N ALA A 143 -8.12 -29.91 -30.93
CA ALA A 143 -9.48 -29.51 -30.58
C ALA A 143 -9.52 -28.72 -29.25
N TYR A 144 -8.79 -29.18 -28.23
CA TYR A 144 -8.68 -28.47 -26.95
C TYR A 144 -7.99 -27.11 -27.10
N ALA A 145 -6.92 -27.03 -27.90
CA ALA A 145 -6.26 -25.76 -28.19
C ALA A 145 -7.20 -24.77 -28.89
N ALA A 146 -7.98 -25.23 -29.87
CA ALA A 146 -8.97 -24.41 -30.56
C ALA A 146 -10.06 -23.89 -29.60
N GLU A 147 -10.57 -24.74 -28.69
CA GLU A 147 -11.53 -24.35 -27.65
C GLU A 147 -10.96 -23.24 -26.75
N ARG A 148 -9.70 -23.39 -26.28
CA ARG A 148 -9.03 -22.39 -25.42
C ARG A 148 -8.83 -21.06 -26.14
N VAL A 149 -8.40 -21.10 -27.40
CA VAL A 149 -8.23 -19.89 -28.23
C VAL A 149 -9.56 -19.16 -28.42
N GLN A 150 -10.66 -19.86 -28.66
CA GLN A 150 -11.99 -19.26 -28.76
C GLN A 150 -12.48 -18.65 -27.43
N GLU A 151 -12.19 -19.29 -26.30
CA GLU A 151 -12.48 -18.73 -24.98
C GLU A 151 -11.68 -17.45 -24.72
N TRP A 152 -10.40 -17.46 -25.02
CA TRP A 152 -9.54 -16.28 -24.87
C TRP A 152 -9.94 -15.13 -25.77
N GLN A 153 -10.34 -15.41 -27.01
CA GLN A 153 -10.83 -14.38 -27.92
C GLN A 153 -12.09 -13.70 -27.35
N ARG A 154 -13.00 -14.47 -26.71
CA ARG A 154 -14.16 -13.89 -26.01
C ARG A 154 -13.74 -13.03 -24.81
N CYS A 155 -12.74 -13.45 -24.05
CA CYS A 155 -12.21 -12.68 -22.92
C CYS A 155 -11.54 -11.38 -23.38
N VAL A 156 -10.75 -11.41 -24.45
CA VAL A 156 -10.12 -10.22 -25.05
C VAL A 156 -11.17 -9.24 -25.53
N ASN A 157 -12.22 -9.71 -26.24
CA ASN A 157 -13.29 -8.84 -26.72
C ASN A 157 -14.02 -8.14 -25.55
N ARG A 158 -14.35 -8.88 -24.48
CA ARG A 158 -14.96 -8.29 -23.27
C ARG A 158 -14.04 -7.31 -22.56
N MET A 159 -12.73 -7.58 -22.54
CA MET A 159 -11.74 -6.67 -21.96
C MET A 159 -11.54 -5.42 -22.80
N ALA A 160 -11.62 -5.52 -24.14
CA ALA A 160 -11.61 -4.36 -25.02
C ALA A 160 -12.81 -3.45 -24.75
N ASP A 161 -14.00 -4.02 -24.60
CA ASP A 161 -15.21 -3.28 -24.21
C ASP A 161 -15.06 -2.63 -22.82
N ALA A 162 -14.47 -3.36 -21.86
CA ALA A 162 -14.21 -2.84 -20.51
C ALA A 162 -13.14 -1.75 -20.51
N ALA A 163 -12.13 -1.82 -21.38
CA ALA A 163 -11.03 -0.86 -21.47
C ALA A 163 -11.52 0.54 -21.87
N ALA A 164 -12.61 0.62 -22.63
CA ALA A 164 -13.25 1.89 -22.98
C ALA A 164 -13.82 2.64 -21.75
N ARG A 165 -14.11 1.93 -20.66
CA ARG A 165 -14.66 2.50 -19.41
C ARG A 165 -13.66 2.47 -18.25
N TYR A 166 -12.81 1.44 -18.18
CA TYR A 166 -11.91 1.15 -17.06
C TYR A 166 -10.54 0.65 -17.57
N PRO A 167 -9.72 1.53 -18.19
CA PRO A 167 -8.50 1.10 -18.89
C PRO A 167 -7.45 0.45 -17.98
N GLN A 168 -7.32 0.90 -16.72
CA GLN A 168 -6.36 0.31 -15.78
C GLN A 168 -6.78 -1.08 -15.28
N ALA A 169 -8.07 -1.28 -15.00
CA ALA A 169 -8.59 -2.58 -14.58
C ALA A 169 -8.52 -3.60 -15.73
N ALA A 170 -8.86 -3.18 -16.95
CA ALA A 170 -8.74 -4.02 -18.14
C ALA A 170 -7.28 -4.37 -18.45
N HIS A 171 -6.35 -3.42 -18.35
CA HIS A 171 -4.91 -3.69 -18.51
C HIS A 171 -4.38 -4.66 -17.45
N THR A 172 -4.77 -4.47 -16.19
CA THR A 172 -4.38 -5.38 -15.10
C THR A 172 -4.93 -6.79 -15.37
N ALA A 173 -6.24 -6.92 -15.65
CA ALA A 173 -6.86 -8.21 -15.95
C ALA A 173 -6.20 -8.95 -17.15
N LEU A 174 -5.81 -8.20 -18.19
CA LEU A 174 -5.07 -8.76 -19.32
C LEU A 174 -3.69 -9.27 -18.88
N THR A 175 -2.88 -8.40 -18.27
CA THR A 175 -1.47 -8.69 -17.93
C THR A 175 -1.29 -9.69 -16.79
N THR A 176 -2.16 -9.69 -15.79
CA THR A 176 -1.99 -10.52 -14.58
C THR A 176 -2.83 -11.79 -14.58
N SER A 177 -3.79 -11.94 -15.48
CA SER A 177 -4.65 -13.13 -15.56
C SER A 177 -4.58 -13.77 -16.93
N LEU A 178 -5.09 -13.12 -17.98
CA LEU A 178 -5.23 -13.78 -19.28
C LEU A 178 -3.86 -14.06 -19.94
N GLN A 179 -2.93 -13.10 -19.86
CA GLN A 179 -1.58 -13.25 -20.40
C GLN A 179 -0.76 -14.28 -19.61
N ALA A 180 -0.96 -14.38 -18.30
CA ALA A 180 -0.34 -15.43 -17.49
C ALA A 180 -0.87 -16.84 -17.85
N GLU A 181 -2.16 -16.95 -18.18
CA GLU A 181 -2.76 -18.20 -18.65
C GLU A 181 -2.26 -18.58 -20.05
N TRP A 182 -2.09 -17.60 -20.95
CA TRP A 182 -1.47 -17.79 -22.26
C TRP A 182 -0.03 -18.25 -22.16
N ASP A 183 0.78 -17.59 -21.34
CA ASP A 183 2.16 -17.96 -21.10
C ASP A 183 2.27 -19.38 -20.52
N PHE A 184 1.36 -19.75 -19.62
CA PHE A 184 1.28 -21.11 -19.09
C PHE A 184 0.92 -22.14 -20.17
N PHE A 185 -0.08 -21.87 -21.00
CA PHE A 185 -0.51 -22.76 -22.08
C PHE A 185 0.53 -22.91 -23.19
N MET A 186 1.22 -21.82 -23.55
CA MET A 186 2.28 -21.83 -24.58
C MET A 186 3.57 -22.52 -24.10
N ARG A 187 3.75 -22.70 -22.79
CA ARG A 187 4.85 -23.46 -22.18
C ARG A 187 4.63 -24.98 -22.17
N SER A 188 3.58 -25.51 -22.81
CA SER A 188 3.14 -26.91 -22.72
C SER A 188 4.04 -27.96 -23.43
N ALA A 189 5.36 -27.80 -23.34
CA ALA A 189 6.23 -28.95 -23.11
C ALA A 189 6.54 -28.97 -21.60
N PRO A 190 6.02 -29.94 -20.82
CA PRO A 190 6.34 -30.01 -19.39
C PRO A 190 7.85 -30.20 -19.23
N LEU A 191 8.54 -29.12 -18.86
CA LEU A 191 9.90 -29.19 -18.34
C LEU A 191 9.78 -29.68 -16.90
N TRP A 192 10.00 -30.98 -16.72
CA TRP A 192 10.07 -31.60 -15.41
C TRP A 192 11.27 -31.00 -14.66
N SER A 193 11.00 -30.19 -13.63
CA SER A 193 12.04 -29.76 -12.71
C SER A 193 12.53 -30.99 -11.95
N ARG A 194 13.75 -31.43 -12.25
CA ARG A 194 14.41 -32.54 -11.54
C ARG A 194 14.83 -32.09 -10.13
N GLU A 195 15.13 -30.81 -9.95
CA GLU A 195 15.64 -30.18 -8.71
C GLU A 195 15.19 -28.72 -8.61
N GLY A 196 14.91 -28.24 -7.40
CA GLY A 196 14.58 -26.84 -7.11
C GLY A 196 13.14 -26.59 -6.67
N THR A 197 12.90 -25.44 -6.03
CA THR A 197 11.56 -24.96 -5.64
C THR A 197 11.09 -23.87 -6.59
N THR A 198 9.78 -23.76 -6.80
CA THR A 198 9.19 -22.76 -7.71
C THR A 198 9.32 -21.36 -7.11
N GLN A 199 10.00 -20.44 -7.80
CA GLN A 199 10.06 -19.04 -7.38
C GLN A 199 8.68 -18.40 -7.43
N GLY A 200 8.28 -17.74 -6.33
CA GLY A 200 6.93 -17.21 -6.14
C GLY A 200 5.96 -18.17 -5.44
N ASP A 201 6.34 -19.43 -5.22
CA ASP A 201 5.59 -20.32 -4.33
C ASP A 201 5.72 -19.83 -2.87
N PRO A 202 4.61 -19.58 -2.16
CA PRO A 202 4.62 -19.18 -0.75
C PRO A 202 5.41 -20.12 0.17
N LEU A 203 5.60 -21.38 -0.22
CA LEU A 203 6.33 -22.39 0.54
C LEU A 203 7.80 -22.53 0.11
N ALA A 204 8.19 -22.03 -1.07
CA ALA A 204 9.56 -22.17 -1.58
C ALA A 204 10.61 -21.58 -0.62
N SER A 205 10.32 -20.41 -0.03
CA SER A 205 11.21 -19.76 0.93
C SER A 205 11.37 -20.54 2.24
N LEU A 206 10.31 -21.23 2.69
CA LEU A 206 10.38 -22.09 3.87
C LEU A 206 11.17 -23.36 3.59
N PHE A 207 10.91 -24.02 2.46
CA PHE A 207 11.71 -25.17 2.01
C PHE A 207 13.18 -24.81 1.86
N TYR A 208 13.48 -23.67 1.25
CA TYR A 208 14.82 -23.13 1.13
C TYR A 208 15.48 -22.92 2.50
N SER A 209 14.77 -22.29 3.44
CA SER A 209 15.28 -22.04 4.79
C SER A 209 15.58 -23.35 5.53
N VAL A 210 14.70 -24.36 5.42
CA VAL A 210 14.90 -25.66 6.06
C VAL A 210 16.03 -26.46 5.40
N ALA A 211 16.15 -26.41 4.08
CA ALA A 211 17.19 -27.11 3.33
C ALA A 211 18.60 -26.55 3.61
N THR A 212 18.71 -25.26 3.92
CA THR A 212 19.98 -24.59 4.24
C THR A 212 20.38 -24.73 5.72
N LEU A 213 19.47 -25.08 6.64
CA LEU A 213 19.76 -25.24 8.08
C LEU A 213 20.98 -26.14 8.39
N PRO A 214 21.14 -27.31 7.76
CA PRO A 214 22.30 -28.16 8.02
C PRO A 214 23.63 -27.50 7.65
N LEU A 215 23.68 -26.75 6.55
CA LEU A 215 24.85 -25.96 6.14
C LEU A 215 25.14 -24.86 7.17
N VAL A 216 24.11 -24.16 7.61
CA VAL A 216 24.20 -23.13 8.65
C VAL A 216 24.74 -23.72 9.96
N TRP A 217 24.28 -24.89 10.39
CA TRP A 217 24.79 -25.55 11.61
C TRP A 217 26.25 -26.01 11.49
N GLU A 218 26.65 -26.46 10.30
CA GLU A 218 28.03 -26.90 10.06
C GLU A 218 29.02 -25.75 10.05
N MET A 219 28.58 -24.58 9.60
CA MET A 219 29.34 -23.33 9.59
C MET A 219 29.24 -22.56 10.92
N LYS A 220 28.24 -22.85 11.75
CA LYS A 220 28.15 -22.39 13.16
C LYS A 220 29.05 -23.14 14.12
N ARG A 221 29.64 -24.28 13.73
CA ARG A 221 30.72 -24.88 14.54
C ARG A 221 31.83 -23.83 14.67
N PRO A 222 32.42 -23.64 15.86
CA PRO A 222 33.40 -22.58 16.09
C PRO A 222 34.53 -22.74 15.07
N ALA A 223 34.50 -21.90 14.05
CA ALA A 223 35.69 -21.56 13.30
C ALA A 223 36.39 -20.47 14.11
N GLU A 224 37.70 -20.53 14.20
CA GLU A 224 38.57 -19.50 14.79
C GLU A 224 38.44 -18.12 14.09
N GLU A 225 37.51 -17.95 13.14
CA GLU A 225 37.49 -16.91 12.10
C GLU A 225 36.36 -15.84 12.25
N GLY A 226 35.57 -15.84 13.33
CA GLY A 226 34.69 -14.71 13.70
C GLY A 226 33.20 -14.79 13.26
N PRO A 227 32.38 -13.75 13.57
CA PRO A 227 30.92 -13.77 13.42
C PRO A 227 30.45 -13.63 11.95
N GLN A 228 29.43 -14.41 11.56
CA GLN A 228 28.86 -14.47 10.20
C GLN A 228 27.35 -14.12 10.18
N ALA A 229 26.91 -13.31 9.22
CA ALA A 229 25.49 -12.92 9.02
C ALA A 229 24.94 -13.48 7.70
N TRP A 230 23.70 -13.99 7.72
CA TRP A 230 23.11 -14.77 6.62
C TRP A 230 21.83 -14.14 6.05
N PHE A 231 21.73 -14.09 4.71
CA PHE A 231 20.46 -13.92 3.98
C PHE A 231 20.50 -14.79 2.72
N ALA A 232 19.51 -15.67 2.56
CA ALA A 232 19.43 -16.59 1.42
C ALA A 232 20.70 -17.45 1.17
N ASP A 233 21.41 -17.24 0.05
CA ASP A 233 22.29 -18.21 -0.62
C ASP A 233 23.80 -17.86 -0.61
N ASP A 234 24.20 -16.86 0.16
CA ASP A 234 25.49 -16.16 -0.06
C ASP A 234 26.81 -16.82 0.43
N SER A 235 26.85 -18.02 1.03
CA SER A 235 28.16 -18.63 1.34
C SER A 235 28.18 -20.16 1.44
N ALA A 236 28.83 -20.84 0.49
CA ALA A 236 28.97 -22.31 0.55
C ALA A 236 29.97 -22.96 -0.44
N LYS A 237 31.06 -22.33 -0.90
CA LYS A 237 31.87 -22.89 -2.02
C LYS A 237 32.41 -24.31 -1.80
N ARG A 238 32.90 -24.64 -0.59
CA ARG A 238 33.47 -25.99 -0.31
C ARG A 238 32.46 -26.99 0.23
N ARG A 239 31.50 -26.53 1.04
CA ARG A 239 30.55 -27.41 1.78
C ARG A 239 29.15 -27.45 1.16
N GLY A 240 28.80 -26.48 0.33
CA GLY A 240 27.54 -26.42 -0.40
C GLY A 240 27.35 -27.58 -1.38
N PRO A 241 28.34 -27.90 -2.25
CA PRO A 241 28.18 -28.95 -3.24
C PRO A 241 27.90 -30.34 -2.64
N LEU A 242 28.44 -30.62 -1.45
CA LEU A 242 28.15 -31.85 -0.67
C LEU A 242 26.68 -31.98 -0.24
N ARG A 243 25.92 -30.88 -0.31
CA ARG A 243 24.49 -30.80 0.04
C ARG A 243 23.62 -30.39 -1.15
N GLY A 244 24.14 -30.45 -2.38
CA GLY A 244 23.43 -30.07 -3.60
C GLY A 244 23.30 -28.56 -3.82
N TYR A 245 24.05 -27.74 -3.07
CA TYR A 245 24.05 -26.29 -3.22
C TYR A 245 25.31 -25.81 -3.96
N HIS A 246 25.12 -25.26 -5.16
CA HIS A 246 26.22 -24.86 -6.05
C HIS A 246 26.32 -23.33 -6.13
N PRO A 247 27.17 -22.68 -5.31
CA PRO A 247 27.33 -21.23 -5.37
C PRO A 247 27.89 -20.79 -6.71
N ASN A 248 27.25 -19.79 -7.31
CA ASN A 248 27.71 -19.21 -8.55
C ASN A 248 28.96 -18.33 -8.29
N GLY A 249 30.13 -18.82 -8.69
CA GLY A 249 31.39 -18.10 -8.50
C GLY A 249 31.37 -16.66 -9.01
N LYS A 250 30.72 -16.41 -10.16
CA LYS A 250 30.62 -15.06 -10.75
C LYS A 250 29.75 -14.09 -9.95
N LYS A 251 28.87 -14.59 -9.08
CA LYS A 251 28.06 -13.77 -8.17
C LYS A 251 28.66 -13.70 -6.76
N THR A 252 29.57 -14.61 -6.42
CA THR A 252 30.27 -14.61 -5.13
C THR A 252 31.37 -13.55 -5.14
N LYS A 253 31.25 -12.56 -4.27
CA LYS A 253 32.23 -11.49 -4.10
C LYS A 253 32.94 -11.62 -2.76
N LEU A 254 34.27 -11.58 -2.77
CA LEU A 254 35.08 -11.42 -1.56
C LEU A 254 35.37 -9.93 -1.39
N VAL A 255 34.73 -9.29 -0.41
CA VAL A 255 34.97 -7.88 -0.09
C VAL A 255 36.18 -7.78 0.83
N VAL A 256 37.28 -7.20 0.35
CA VAL A 256 38.56 -7.16 1.04
C VAL A 256 38.81 -5.79 1.67
N ARG A 257 39.37 -5.79 2.88
CA ARG A 257 39.82 -4.56 3.55
C ARG A 257 41.06 -4.00 2.86
N ALA A 258 41.18 -2.67 2.83
CA ALA A 258 42.37 -2.00 2.29
C ALA A 258 43.67 -2.59 2.88
N GLY A 259 44.63 -2.90 2.01
CA GLY A 259 45.91 -3.51 2.36
C GLY A 259 45.93 -5.05 2.45
N CYS A 260 44.78 -5.73 2.30
CA CYS A 260 44.72 -7.19 2.33
C CYS A 260 44.51 -7.84 0.95
N GLU A 261 44.57 -7.06 -0.14
CA GLU A 261 44.27 -7.53 -1.50
C GLU A 261 45.26 -8.58 -2.00
N GLU A 262 46.56 -8.38 -1.77
CA GLU A 262 47.59 -9.35 -2.18
C GLU A 262 47.40 -10.69 -1.48
N ARG A 263 47.18 -10.66 -0.16
CA ARG A 263 46.87 -11.87 0.61
C ARG A 263 45.57 -12.53 0.17
N ALA A 264 44.55 -11.75 -0.22
CA ALA A 264 43.32 -12.30 -0.77
C ALA A 264 43.54 -12.97 -2.14
N ARG A 265 44.38 -12.39 -3.01
CA ARG A 265 44.78 -13.00 -4.29
C ARG A 265 45.63 -14.25 -4.09
N GLU A 266 46.47 -14.30 -3.07
CA GLU A 266 47.26 -15.49 -2.73
C GLU A 266 46.36 -16.65 -2.26
N VAL A 267 45.38 -16.37 -1.39
CA VAL A 267 44.53 -17.41 -0.76
C VAL A 267 43.33 -17.82 -1.63
N PHE A 268 42.81 -16.91 -2.46
CA PHE A 268 41.59 -17.13 -3.24
C PHE A 268 41.76 -16.93 -4.76
N GLY A 269 42.97 -16.59 -5.23
CA GLY A 269 43.22 -16.33 -6.66
C GLY A 269 43.10 -17.55 -7.55
N ASP A 270 43.17 -18.76 -6.97
CA ASP A 270 42.89 -20.04 -7.62
C ASP A 270 41.39 -20.37 -7.67
N THR A 271 40.52 -19.51 -7.14
CA THR A 271 39.07 -19.70 -7.09
C THR A 271 38.32 -18.76 -8.03
N ASP A 272 37.12 -19.16 -8.48
CA ASP A 272 36.23 -18.28 -9.25
C ASP A 272 35.57 -17.17 -8.41
N VAL A 273 36.17 -16.71 -7.30
CA VAL A 273 35.58 -15.64 -6.45
C VAL A 273 36.06 -14.27 -6.97
N GLU A 274 35.13 -13.34 -7.18
CA GLU A 274 35.52 -11.97 -7.53
C GLU A 274 36.04 -11.23 -6.30
N ILE A 275 37.33 -10.86 -6.29
CA ILE A 275 37.94 -10.08 -5.22
C ILE A 275 37.67 -8.60 -5.48
N VAL A 276 36.95 -7.95 -4.57
CA VAL A 276 36.52 -6.54 -4.72
C VAL A 276 36.82 -5.73 -3.45
N SER A 277 37.01 -4.42 -3.61
CA SER A 277 37.18 -3.47 -2.50
C SER A 277 35.84 -2.99 -1.90
N GLY A 278 34.72 -3.33 -2.54
CA GLY A 278 33.37 -3.07 -2.04
C GLY A 278 32.28 -3.74 -2.86
N ALA A 279 31.14 -4.01 -2.22
CA ALA A 279 29.96 -4.59 -2.85
C ALA A 279 28.66 -4.13 -2.19
N ARG A 280 27.58 -4.09 -2.98
CA ARG A 280 26.23 -3.86 -2.48
C ARG A 280 25.80 -5.07 -1.63
N TYR A 281 25.21 -4.80 -0.47
CA TYR A 281 24.69 -5.83 0.43
C TYR A 281 23.41 -5.34 1.11
N MET A 282 22.30 -6.09 0.96
CA MET A 282 21.01 -5.82 1.62
C MET A 282 20.51 -4.37 1.48
N GLY A 283 20.70 -3.79 0.30
CA GLY A 283 20.32 -2.40 0.01
C GLY A 283 21.28 -1.32 0.54
N GLY A 284 22.28 -1.68 1.35
CA GLY A 284 23.44 -0.86 1.71
C GLY A 284 24.69 -1.23 0.90
N PHE A 285 25.86 -0.80 1.38
CA PHE A 285 27.16 -1.03 0.74
C PHE A 285 28.25 -1.35 1.76
N VAL A 286 29.00 -2.42 1.52
CA VAL A 286 30.13 -2.86 2.34
C VAL A 286 31.40 -2.65 1.53
N GLY A 287 32.48 -2.18 2.17
CA GLY A 287 33.72 -1.86 1.48
C GLY A 287 34.51 -0.76 2.18
N THR A 288 35.56 -0.28 1.52
CA THR A 288 36.37 0.85 1.98
C THR A 288 35.55 2.15 2.04
N ALA A 289 36.01 3.12 2.83
CA ALA A 289 35.32 4.41 2.98
C ALA A 289 35.18 5.16 1.64
N GLU A 290 36.20 5.07 0.78
CA GLU A 290 36.21 5.70 -0.54
C GLU A 290 35.13 5.13 -1.46
N VAL A 291 35.04 3.81 -1.57
CA VAL A 291 34.07 3.14 -2.45
C VAL A 291 32.63 3.32 -1.91
N LYS A 292 32.45 3.33 -0.59
CA LYS A 292 31.15 3.66 0.05
C LYS A 292 30.69 5.06 -0.33
N ARG A 293 31.58 6.06 -0.22
CA ARG A 293 31.29 7.46 -0.57
C ARG A 293 30.98 7.60 -2.06
N ALA A 294 31.72 6.91 -2.93
CA ALA A 294 31.45 6.90 -4.36
C ALA A 294 30.05 6.35 -4.68
N TYR A 295 29.68 5.21 -4.07
CA TYR A 295 28.34 4.63 -4.22
C TYR A 295 27.23 5.53 -3.67
N ALA A 296 27.45 6.16 -2.51
CA ALA A 296 26.49 7.12 -1.95
C ALA A 296 26.28 8.31 -2.88
N THR A 297 27.35 8.83 -3.46
CA THR A 297 27.31 9.94 -4.43
C THR A 297 26.55 9.53 -5.70
N GLU A 298 26.82 8.34 -6.24
CA GLU A 298 26.11 7.80 -7.40
C GLU A 298 24.60 7.68 -7.14
N ARG A 299 24.21 7.15 -5.98
CA ARG A 299 22.80 7.02 -5.58
C ARG A 299 22.10 8.37 -5.43
N VAL A 300 22.77 9.35 -4.81
CA VAL A 300 22.22 10.70 -4.70
C VAL A 300 22.05 11.34 -6.08
N GLN A 301 22.99 11.16 -7.00
CA GLN A 301 22.85 11.65 -8.38
C GLN A 301 21.69 10.96 -9.13
N GLU A 302 21.49 9.66 -8.92
CA GLU A 302 20.34 8.93 -9.45
C GLU A 302 19.02 9.53 -8.95
N TRP A 303 18.87 9.71 -7.63
CA TRP A 303 17.68 10.33 -7.07
C TRP A 303 17.51 11.78 -7.48
N GLN A 304 18.59 12.54 -7.63
CA GLN A 304 18.54 13.91 -8.14
C GLN A 304 17.92 13.93 -9.55
N ARG A 305 18.35 13.02 -10.45
CA ARG A 305 17.74 12.87 -11.77
C ARG A 305 16.26 12.50 -11.69
N CYS A 306 15.90 11.57 -10.80
CA CYS A 306 14.50 11.19 -10.58
C CYS A 306 13.66 12.38 -10.08
N VAL A 307 14.15 13.16 -9.10
CA VAL A 307 13.46 14.34 -8.57
C VAL A 307 13.31 15.42 -9.64
N ASN A 308 14.31 15.64 -10.49
CA ASN A 308 14.20 16.59 -11.60
C ASN A 308 13.11 16.16 -12.61
N ARG A 309 13.03 14.87 -12.96
CA ARG A 309 11.92 14.35 -13.77
C ARG A 309 10.57 14.48 -13.08
N MET A 310 10.52 14.30 -11.76
CA MET A 310 9.32 14.56 -10.97
C MET A 310 8.94 16.04 -10.96
N ALA A 311 9.91 16.95 -11.05
CA ALA A 311 9.68 18.38 -11.18
C ALA A 311 9.01 18.71 -12.52
N ASP A 312 9.51 18.12 -13.62
CA ASP A 312 8.87 18.23 -14.95
C ASP A 312 7.43 17.70 -14.94
N ALA A 313 7.21 16.56 -14.27
CA ALA A 313 5.88 16.00 -14.09
C ALA A 313 4.99 16.91 -13.23
N ALA A 314 5.51 17.50 -12.15
CA ALA A 314 4.78 18.40 -11.26
C ALA A 314 4.34 19.70 -11.96
N ALA A 315 5.07 20.14 -12.99
CA ALA A 315 4.67 21.26 -13.83
C ALA A 315 3.36 21.00 -14.61
N ARG A 316 3.00 19.72 -14.84
CA ARG A 316 1.77 19.33 -15.58
C ARG A 316 0.71 18.67 -14.68
N TYR A 317 1.14 17.79 -13.79
CA TYR A 317 0.30 16.95 -12.94
C TYR A 317 0.73 17.05 -11.47
N PRO A 318 0.57 18.23 -10.83
CA PRO A 318 1.17 18.53 -9.53
C PRO A 318 0.73 17.56 -8.43
N GLN A 319 -0.56 17.23 -8.32
CA GLN A 319 -1.06 16.33 -7.27
C GLN A 319 -0.54 14.89 -7.43
N ALA A 320 -0.52 14.37 -8.66
CA ALA A 320 -0.03 13.02 -8.95
C ALA A 320 1.49 12.92 -8.71
N ALA A 321 2.25 13.91 -9.17
CA ALA A 321 3.68 14.00 -8.94
C ALA A 321 4.01 14.09 -7.44
N HIS A 322 3.25 14.92 -6.71
CA HIS A 322 3.40 15.06 -5.26
C HIS A 322 3.07 13.79 -4.49
N THR A 323 2.03 13.06 -4.89
CA THR A 323 1.71 11.76 -4.32
C THR A 323 2.86 10.78 -4.57
N ALA A 324 3.32 10.62 -5.81
CA ALA A 324 4.39 9.69 -6.15
C ALA A 324 5.72 10.00 -5.42
N LEU A 325 6.09 11.28 -5.32
CA LEU A 325 7.26 11.70 -4.56
C LEU A 325 7.12 11.33 -3.08
N THR A 326 5.98 11.66 -2.46
CA THR A 326 5.80 11.56 -1.01
C THR A 326 5.50 10.14 -0.53
N THR A 327 4.88 9.29 -1.35
CA THR A 327 4.51 7.92 -0.97
C THR A 327 5.50 6.87 -1.45
N SER A 328 6.33 7.16 -2.46
CA SER A 328 7.23 6.19 -3.07
C SER A 328 8.68 6.66 -3.09
N LEU A 329 9.03 7.63 -3.95
CA LEU A 329 10.42 7.95 -4.26
C LEU A 329 11.24 8.33 -3.00
N GLN A 330 10.67 9.13 -2.09
CA GLN A 330 11.38 9.52 -0.88
C GLN A 330 11.65 8.38 0.12
N ALA A 331 10.93 7.26 0.01
CA ALA A 331 11.16 6.09 0.85
C ALA A 331 12.49 5.39 0.53
N GLU A 332 13.01 5.55 -0.69
CA GLU A 332 14.27 4.94 -1.11
C GLU A 332 15.46 5.51 -0.34
N TRP A 333 15.62 6.84 -0.34
CA TRP A 333 16.71 7.47 0.42
C TRP A 333 16.47 7.43 1.93
N ASP A 334 15.22 7.39 2.41
CA ASP A 334 14.93 7.12 3.82
C ASP A 334 15.36 5.70 4.25
N PHE A 335 15.27 4.72 3.36
CA PHE A 335 15.86 3.41 3.61
C PHE A 335 17.39 3.50 3.62
N PHE A 336 17.97 4.15 2.62
CA PHE A 336 19.42 4.30 2.50
C PHE A 336 20.06 4.99 3.72
N MET A 337 19.51 6.12 4.19
CA MET A 337 20.00 6.85 5.37
C MET A 337 19.92 6.01 6.66
N ARG A 338 19.11 4.95 6.71
CA ARG A 338 19.06 4.03 7.87
C ARG A 338 20.13 2.95 7.85
N VAL A 339 20.71 2.66 6.67
CA VAL A 339 21.67 1.56 6.48
C VAL A 339 23.08 2.05 6.15
N MET A 340 23.22 3.28 5.64
CA MET A 340 24.50 3.90 5.30
C MET A 340 24.73 5.15 6.16
N PRO A 341 25.79 5.20 6.99
CA PRO A 341 26.20 6.42 7.65
C PRO A 341 26.86 7.35 6.64
N GLU A 342 26.30 8.54 6.45
CA GLU A 342 26.81 9.53 5.51
C GLU A 342 26.68 10.94 6.08
N GLU A 343 27.43 11.87 5.51
CA GLU A 343 27.42 13.27 5.90
C GLU A 343 26.27 14.04 5.26
N ARG A 344 25.93 15.18 5.87
CA ARG A 344 24.95 16.12 5.34
C ARG A 344 25.26 16.54 3.89
N ALA A 345 26.53 16.83 3.63
CA ALA A 345 27.02 17.33 2.33
C ALA A 345 26.67 16.38 1.18
N THR A 346 26.72 15.07 1.41
CA THR A 346 26.39 14.05 0.39
C THR A 346 24.97 14.23 -0.17
N PHE A 347 24.02 14.76 0.62
CA PHE A 347 22.62 14.91 0.23
C PHE A 347 22.24 16.33 -0.23
N GLU A 348 23.17 17.29 -0.23
CA GLU A 348 22.90 18.65 -0.70
C GLU A 348 22.38 18.72 -2.14
N PRO A 349 22.93 17.96 -3.13
CA PRO A 349 22.39 17.97 -4.50
C PRO A 349 20.91 17.58 -4.56
N LEU A 350 20.49 16.63 -3.72
CA LEU A 350 19.10 16.20 -3.62
C LEU A 350 18.23 17.29 -2.98
N ARG A 351 18.74 17.99 -1.96
CA ARG A 351 18.06 19.14 -1.35
C ARG A 351 17.79 20.25 -2.36
N TYR A 352 18.77 20.58 -3.20
CA TYR A 352 18.60 21.57 -4.27
C TYR A 352 17.56 21.12 -5.31
N ALA A 353 17.60 19.86 -5.75
CA ALA A 353 16.60 19.31 -6.66
C ALA A 353 15.18 19.34 -6.08
N LEU A 354 15.02 19.08 -4.78
CA LEU A 354 13.72 19.18 -4.11
C LEU A 354 13.21 20.64 -4.03
N THR A 355 14.09 21.64 -3.90
CA THR A 355 13.70 23.06 -3.98
C THR A 355 13.23 23.43 -5.39
N HIS A 356 13.93 22.95 -6.42
CA HIS A 356 13.49 23.10 -7.81
C HIS A 356 12.14 22.41 -8.05
N TYR A 357 11.96 21.19 -7.53
CA TYR A 357 10.69 20.48 -7.55
C TYR A 357 9.55 21.29 -6.92
N LEU A 358 9.76 21.90 -5.75
CA LEU A 358 8.75 22.73 -5.10
C LEU A 358 8.41 23.99 -5.91
N THR A 359 9.39 24.54 -6.62
CA THR A 359 9.19 25.66 -7.56
C THR A 359 8.27 25.22 -8.72
N GLN A 360 8.52 24.06 -9.33
CA GLN A 360 7.66 23.54 -10.41
C GLN A 360 6.26 23.17 -9.90
N LEU A 361 6.19 22.55 -8.72
CA LEU A 361 4.94 22.14 -8.08
C LEU A 361 4.01 23.34 -7.83
N SER A 362 4.55 24.42 -7.27
CA SER A 362 3.80 25.63 -6.97
C SER A 362 3.61 26.57 -8.16
N SER A 363 4.48 26.47 -9.18
CA SER A 363 4.63 27.50 -10.23
C SER A 363 4.88 28.90 -9.65
N HIS A 364 5.56 28.95 -8.49
CA HIS A 364 5.97 30.15 -7.77
C HIS A 364 7.47 30.07 -7.48
N ALA A 365 8.16 31.21 -7.49
CA ALA A 365 9.57 31.26 -7.16
C ALA A 365 9.77 31.01 -5.66
N VAL A 366 10.14 29.78 -5.29
CA VAL A 366 10.28 29.37 -3.88
C VAL A 366 11.61 29.87 -3.33
N THR A 367 11.53 30.74 -2.31
CA THR A 367 12.70 31.22 -1.56
C THR A 367 13.27 30.13 -0.63
N ALA A 368 14.48 30.35 -0.11
CA ALA A 368 15.10 29.40 0.84
C ALA A 368 14.25 29.17 2.10
N THR A 369 13.70 30.26 2.67
CA THR A 369 12.79 30.21 3.84
C THR A 369 11.51 29.44 3.52
N GLU A 370 10.89 29.69 2.36
CA GLU A 370 9.70 28.94 1.93
C GLU A 370 10.02 27.46 1.70
N ALA A 371 11.16 27.14 1.09
CA ALA A 371 11.59 25.76 0.89
C ALA A 371 11.79 25.03 2.22
N GLN A 372 12.37 25.69 3.23
CA GLN A 372 12.50 25.14 4.59
C GLN A 372 11.14 24.77 5.18
N LEU A 373 10.15 25.67 5.08
CA LEU A 373 8.79 25.41 5.58
C LEU A 373 8.07 24.33 4.77
N MET A 374 8.14 24.38 3.44
CA MET A 374 7.48 23.43 2.54
C MET A 374 8.05 22.01 2.67
N MET A 375 9.32 21.85 3.07
CA MET A 375 9.94 20.54 3.32
C MET A 375 9.70 19.97 4.73
N LEU A 376 8.77 20.57 5.49
CA LEU A 376 8.27 19.98 6.73
C LEU A 376 7.18 18.93 6.46
N PRO A 377 6.91 18.02 7.42
CA PRO A 377 5.72 17.19 7.37
C PRO A 377 4.45 18.03 7.20
N ALA A 378 3.44 17.51 6.48
CA ALA A 378 2.21 18.26 6.21
C ALA A 378 1.46 18.70 7.48
N ARG A 379 1.54 17.88 8.54
CA ARG A 379 1.01 18.19 9.89
C ARG A 379 1.74 19.32 10.62
N HIS A 380 2.95 19.68 10.17
CA HIS A 380 3.78 20.78 10.66
C HIS A 380 3.92 21.88 9.59
N GLY A 381 2.86 22.11 8.79
CA GLY A 381 2.78 23.26 7.88
C GLY A 381 3.46 23.07 6.53
N GLY A 382 4.26 22.02 6.36
CA GLY A 382 4.89 21.74 5.08
C GLY A 382 3.99 21.03 4.08
N MET A 383 4.62 20.50 3.03
CA MET A 383 4.01 19.73 1.95
C MET A 383 4.26 18.22 2.10
N GLY A 384 4.96 17.76 3.14
CA GLY A 384 5.29 16.33 3.31
C GLY A 384 6.46 15.83 2.46
N VAL A 385 7.09 16.73 1.70
CA VAL A 385 8.42 16.54 1.11
C VAL A 385 9.42 16.60 2.26
N ARG A 386 10.31 15.62 2.42
CA ARG A 386 11.26 15.58 3.55
C ARG A 386 12.64 16.06 3.13
N ASP A 387 13.21 16.99 3.88
CA ASP A 387 14.61 17.39 3.71
C ASP A 387 15.56 16.24 4.10
N PRO A 388 16.33 15.67 3.14
CA PRO A 388 17.24 14.56 3.43
C PRO A 388 18.44 15.00 4.28
N THR A 389 18.89 16.25 4.16
CA THR A 389 20.08 16.79 4.84
C THR A 389 19.88 16.87 6.36
N GLU A 390 18.63 17.03 6.78
CA GLU A 390 18.23 17.10 8.18
C GLU A 390 17.98 15.72 8.81
N ARG A 391 17.83 14.67 7.99
CA ARG A 391 17.43 13.34 8.43
C ARG A 391 18.58 12.35 8.52
N VAL A 392 19.62 12.53 7.71
CA VAL A 392 20.70 11.54 7.55
C VAL A 392 21.32 11.12 8.89
N ALA A 393 21.69 12.08 9.74
CA ALA A 393 22.31 11.80 11.03
C ALA A 393 21.37 11.06 12.00
N ALA A 394 20.11 11.49 12.07
CA ALA A 394 19.11 10.93 12.98
C ALA A 394 18.62 9.54 12.55
N ALA A 395 18.48 9.31 11.24
CA ALA A 395 17.98 8.06 10.67
C ALA A 395 18.94 6.89 10.96
N TYR A 396 20.24 7.07 10.69
CA TYR A 396 21.23 6.04 10.96
C TYR A 396 21.34 5.75 12.46
N LYS A 397 21.41 6.79 13.30
CA LYS A 397 21.48 6.65 14.77
C LYS A 397 20.28 5.90 15.37
N THR A 398 19.08 6.17 14.87
CA THR A 398 17.86 5.50 15.32
C THR A 398 17.85 4.04 14.89
N SER A 399 18.32 3.75 13.67
CA SER A 399 18.47 2.40 13.13
C SER A 399 19.44 1.58 13.98
N THR A 400 20.65 2.09 14.23
CA THR A 400 21.69 1.40 15.00
C THR A 400 21.29 1.19 16.46
N LYS A 401 20.67 2.18 17.11
CA LYS A 401 20.12 2.02 18.47
C LYS A 401 19.00 0.99 18.51
N GLY A 402 18.15 0.94 17.48
CA GLY A 402 17.05 -0.02 17.41
C GLY A 402 17.50 -1.46 17.15
N THR A 403 18.66 -1.64 16.49
CA THR A 403 19.23 -2.96 16.18
C THR A 403 20.32 -3.42 17.14
N SER A 404 20.64 -2.63 18.18
CA SER A 404 21.78 -2.88 19.07
C SER A 404 21.74 -4.27 19.72
N LEU A 405 20.60 -4.67 20.26
CA LEU A 405 20.41 -5.98 20.89
C LEU A 405 20.71 -7.12 19.92
N LEU A 406 20.14 -7.06 18.71
CA LEU A 406 20.36 -8.06 17.67
C LEU A 406 21.84 -8.11 17.25
N VAL A 407 22.47 -6.95 17.05
CA VAL A 407 23.89 -6.86 16.69
C VAL A 407 24.77 -7.45 17.79
N SER A 408 24.53 -7.11 19.06
CA SER A 408 25.31 -7.63 20.18
C SER A 408 25.19 -9.14 20.34
N THR A 409 23.99 -9.71 20.14
CA THR A 409 23.80 -11.16 20.17
C THR A 409 24.50 -11.85 18.99
N ILE A 410 24.47 -11.26 17.79
CA ILE A 410 25.17 -11.83 16.63
C ILE A 410 26.68 -11.84 16.86
N GLN A 411 27.23 -10.78 17.46
CA GLN A 411 28.67 -10.63 17.67
C GLN A 411 29.19 -11.49 18.83
N ASN A 412 28.46 -11.52 19.94
CA ASN A 412 28.95 -12.07 21.21
C ASN A 412 28.26 -13.38 21.60
N GLY A 413 27.25 -13.82 20.85
CA GLY A 413 26.40 -14.95 21.22
C GLY A 413 25.34 -14.58 22.27
N ASP A 414 24.63 -15.59 22.75
CA ASP A 414 23.72 -15.42 23.89
C ASP A 414 24.54 -15.15 25.18
N PRO A 415 24.06 -14.29 26.10
CA PRO A 415 24.77 -14.00 27.34
C PRO A 415 24.94 -15.28 28.18
N PRO A 416 26.13 -15.56 28.74
CA PRO A 416 26.39 -16.77 29.53
C PRO A 416 25.44 -16.93 30.73
N ASP A 417 25.13 -15.80 31.39
CA ASP A 417 24.33 -15.74 32.63
C ASP A 417 22.97 -15.04 32.42
N GLY A 418 22.55 -14.83 31.17
CA GLY A 418 21.34 -14.08 30.82
C GLY A 418 20.31 -14.90 30.03
N PRO A 419 19.09 -14.38 29.87
CA PRO A 419 18.11 -15.01 28.99
C PRO A 419 18.62 -15.01 27.54
N PRO A 420 18.35 -16.08 26.77
CA PRO A 420 18.71 -16.14 25.36
C PRO A 420 18.00 -15.05 24.57
N PHE A 421 18.51 -14.75 23.38
CA PHE A 421 17.92 -13.74 22.50
C PHE A 421 16.41 -13.93 22.33
N ASN A 422 15.68 -12.87 22.66
CA ASN A 422 14.23 -12.84 22.55
C ASN A 422 13.80 -11.90 21.41
N PRO A 423 13.29 -12.44 20.28
CA PRO A 423 12.81 -11.62 19.16
C PRO A 423 11.71 -10.63 19.54
N PHE A 424 10.86 -10.95 20.53
CA PHE A 424 9.79 -10.08 21.00
C PHE A 424 10.34 -8.90 21.81
N GLN A 425 11.36 -9.14 22.65
CA GLN A 425 12.05 -8.09 23.38
C GLN A 425 12.76 -7.14 22.40
N HIS A 426 13.53 -7.69 21.46
CA HIS A 426 14.18 -6.90 20.42
C HIS A 426 13.17 -6.03 19.65
N ARG A 427 12.02 -6.61 19.27
CA ARG A 427 10.95 -5.86 18.60
C ARG A 427 10.39 -4.74 19.47
N ALA A 428 10.18 -4.98 20.77
CA ALA A 428 9.68 -3.97 21.71
C ALA A 428 10.67 -2.81 21.88
N GLU A 429 11.95 -3.11 22.10
CA GLU A 429 13.02 -2.11 22.20
C GLU A 429 13.16 -1.29 20.92
N MET A 430 13.16 -1.96 19.75
CA MET A 430 13.18 -1.29 18.45
C MET A 430 11.98 -0.35 18.29
N GLN A 431 10.78 -0.80 18.65
CA GLN A 431 9.57 0.04 18.60
C GLN A 431 9.67 1.26 19.52
N GLN A 432 10.23 1.10 20.73
CA GLN A 432 10.46 2.20 21.66
C GLN A 432 11.44 3.22 21.08
N VAL A 433 12.59 2.76 20.57
CA VAL A 433 13.61 3.62 19.96
C VAL A 433 13.05 4.39 18.75
N VAL A 434 12.28 3.71 17.89
CA VAL A 434 11.61 4.36 16.75
C VAL A 434 10.58 5.38 17.22
N LYS A 435 9.84 5.12 18.29
CA LYS A 435 8.88 6.06 18.88
C LYS A 435 9.58 7.30 19.43
N GLU A 436 10.68 7.12 20.16
CA GLU A 436 11.53 8.22 20.67
C GLU A 436 12.10 9.06 19.52
N GLY A 437 12.67 8.42 18.50
CA GLY A 437 13.20 9.09 17.32
C GLY A 437 12.14 9.89 16.54
N ARG A 438 10.92 9.34 16.40
CA ARG A 438 9.78 10.07 15.82
C ARG A 438 9.38 11.27 16.65
N ARG A 439 9.34 11.15 17.98
CA ARG A 439 9.02 12.26 18.89
C ARG A 439 10.06 13.39 18.77
N ALA A 440 11.35 13.05 18.76
CA ALA A 440 12.42 14.03 18.58
C ALA A 440 12.34 14.73 17.21
N THR A 441 12.06 13.97 16.15
CA THR A 441 11.86 14.51 14.81
C THR A 441 10.67 15.46 14.74
N ASP A 442 9.56 15.12 15.40
CA ASP A 442 8.36 15.96 15.45
C ASP A 442 8.58 17.23 16.26
N GLU A 443 9.40 17.20 17.32
CA GLU A 443 9.75 18.40 18.08
C GLU A 443 10.65 19.35 17.26
N ALA A 444 11.70 18.81 16.63
CA ALA A 444 12.56 19.57 15.73
C ALA A 444 11.79 20.17 14.55
N ALA A 445 10.76 19.48 14.04
CA ALA A 445 9.89 20.00 12.99
C ALA A 445 9.03 21.19 13.46
N LYS A 446 8.62 21.23 14.74
CA LYS A 446 7.91 22.39 15.31
C LYS A 446 8.84 23.58 15.49
N GLU A 447 10.04 23.37 16.04
CA GLU A 447 11.03 24.45 16.21
C GLU A 447 11.35 25.12 14.87
N ARG A 448 11.65 24.31 13.85
CA ARG A 448 11.90 24.83 12.49
C ARG A 448 10.70 25.51 11.86
N PHE A 449 9.49 25.06 12.21
CA PHE A 449 8.29 25.73 11.75
C PHE A 449 8.22 27.16 12.33
N GLU A 450 8.45 27.31 13.63
CA GLU A 450 8.45 28.63 14.29
C GLU A 450 9.56 29.52 13.72
N ASP A 451 10.77 29.00 13.52
CA ASP A 451 11.88 29.74 12.90
C ASP A 451 11.53 30.21 11.49
N GLY A 452 11.01 29.32 10.65
CA GLY A 452 10.60 29.66 9.29
C GLY A 452 9.43 30.65 9.27
N LEU A 453 8.48 30.53 10.21
CA LEU A 453 7.34 31.43 10.35
C LEU A 453 7.80 32.85 10.71
N GLN A 454 8.79 33.00 11.59
CA GLN A 454 9.35 34.30 11.98
C GLN A 454 10.08 34.99 10.82
N GLN A 455 10.69 34.22 9.92
CA GLN A 455 11.37 34.75 8.74
C GLN A 455 10.41 35.15 7.61
N LEU A 456 9.17 34.64 7.61
CA LEU A 456 8.17 35.06 6.63
C LEU A 456 7.73 36.51 6.84
N PRO A 457 7.28 37.20 5.77
CA PRO A 457 6.64 38.50 5.89
C PRO A 457 5.43 38.47 6.84
N PRO A 458 5.23 39.49 7.71
CA PRO A 458 4.18 39.50 8.73
C PRO A 458 2.77 39.20 8.21
N GLU A 459 2.43 39.69 7.01
CA GLU A 459 1.13 39.46 6.37
C GLU A 459 0.85 37.99 6.05
N ARG A 460 1.88 37.16 5.88
CA ARG A 460 1.74 35.74 5.52
C ARG A 460 1.65 34.82 6.74
N ARG A 461 2.25 35.23 7.86
CA ARG A 461 2.40 34.40 9.07
C ARG A 461 1.07 33.88 9.59
N ARG A 462 0.03 34.72 9.57
CA ARG A 462 -1.29 34.37 10.11
C ARG A 462 -1.93 33.18 9.40
N ALA A 463 -1.87 33.14 8.07
CA ALA A 463 -2.42 32.04 7.28
C ALA A 463 -1.63 30.74 7.50
N VAL A 464 -0.30 30.83 7.46
CA VAL A 464 0.61 29.69 7.64
C VAL A 464 0.49 29.07 9.04
N HIS A 465 0.45 29.90 10.09
CA HIS A 465 0.23 29.45 11.47
C HIS A 465 -1.13 28.76 11.64
N ARG A 466 -2.20 29.36 11.10
CA ARG A 466 -3.56 28.81 11.19
C ARG A 466 -3.66 27.44 10.52
N ALA A 467 -2.99 27.22 9.39
CA ALA A 467 -3.01 25.95 8.68
C ALA A 467 -2.46 24.77 9.52
N ILE A 468 -1.53 25.04 10.44
CA ILE A 468 -1.03 24.06 11.41
C ILE A 468 -2.00 23.88 12.56
N GLU A 469 -2.35 24.98 13.24
CA GLU A 469 -3.18 24.96 14.44
C GLU A 469 -4.50 24.19 14.18
N ALA A 470 -5.11 24.44 13.02
CA ALA A 470 -6.35 23.82 12.60
C ALA A 470 -6.19 22.52 11.79
N LYS A 471 -4.95 22.08 11.52
CA LYS A 471 -4.63 20.83 10.81
C LYS A 471 -5.30 20.72 9.43
N THR A 472 -5.19 21.77 8.61
CA THR A 472 -5.89 21.87 7.31
C THR A 472 -5.16 21.21 6.14
N ALA A 473 -4.21 20.31 6.43
CA ALA A 473 -3.37 19.66 5.43
C ALA A 473 -4.04 18.47 4.70
N GLY A 474 -5.37 18.31 4.85
CA GLY A 474 -6.10 17.17 4.29
C GLY A 474 -5.92 17.01 2.78
N TRP A 475 -6.11 18.10 2.04
CA TRP A 475 -5.93 18.16 0.58
C TRP A 475 -4.48 17.88 0.14
N VAL A 476 -3.48 18.19 0.98
CA VAL A 476 -2.05 17.94 0.67
C VAL A 476 -1.74 16.45 0.73
N THR A 477 -2.37 15.71 1.65
CA THR A 477 -2.07 14.30 1.91
C THR A 477 -2.98 13.31 1.20
N CYS A 478 -4.04 13.80 0.53
CA CYS A 478 -4.97 12.94 -0.17
C CYS A 478 -4.37 12.45 -1.50
N ARG A 479 -4.60 11.17 -1.81
CA ARG A 479 -4.25 10.59 -3.10
C ARG A 479 -5.28 11.06 -4.14
N PRO A 480 -4.87 11.43 -5.37
CA PRO A 480 -5.82 11.70 -6.45
C PRO A 480 -6.60 10.43 -6.78
N ASP A 481 -7.92 10.51 -6.67
CA ASP A 481 -8.86 9.45 -7.00
C ASP A 481 -10.17 10.09 -7.48
N ALA A 482 -10.59 9.75 -8.69
CA ALA A 482 -11.79 10.32 -9.30
C ALA A 482 -13.08 9.71 -8.72
N GLU A 483 -13.06 8.45 -8.28
CA GLU A 483 -14.24 7.79 -7.68
C GLU A 483 -14.51 8.34 -6.27
N ASP A 484 -13.44 8.60 -5.52
CA ASP A 484 -13.52 9.27 -4.22
C ASP A 484 -13.63 10.80 -4.34
N HIS A 485 -13.56 11.34 -5.56
CA HIS A 485 -13.46 12.76 -5.90
C HIS A 485 -12.44 13.53 -5.05
N THR A 486 -11.26 12.95 -4.87
CA THR A 486 -10.11 13.57 -4.19
C THR A 486 -9.07 14.10 -5.18
N ASP A 487 -9.37 14.08 -6.48
CA ASP A 487 -8.56 14.67 -7.54
C ASP A 487 -8.70 16.20 -7.60
N LEU A 488 -7.61 16.90 -7.88
CA LEU A 488 -7.56 18.34 -8.11
C LEU A 488 -6.93 18.60 -9.48
N THR A 489 -7.48 19.59 -10.18
CA THR A 489 -6.84 20.15 -11.35
C THR A 489 -5.51 20.82 -10.97
N PRO A 490 -4.59 21.04 -11.94
CA PRO A 490 -3.31 21.68 -11.66
C PRO A 490 -3.45 23.08 -11.04
N ASP A 491 -4.44 23.87 -11.48
CA ASP A 491 -4.69 25.20 -10.95
C ASP A 491 -5.30 25.14 -9.55
N GLU A 492 -6.26 24.23 -9.31
CA GLU A 492 -6.81 24.03 -7.96
C GLU A 492 -5.72 23.66 -6.95
N PHE A 493 -4.80 22.76 -7.30
CA PHE A 493 -3.70 22.39 -6.41
C PHE A 493 -2.78 23.59 -6.08
N ARG A 494 -2.41 24.38 -7.10
CA ARG A 494 -1.51 25.53 -6.95
C ARG A 494 -2.15 26.69 -6.22
N ASP A 495 -3.41 26.99 -6.50
CA ASP A 495 -4.19 28.00 -5.80
C ASP A 495 -4.28 27.67 -4.31
N ASN A 496 -4.43 26.38 -3.97
CA ASN A 496 -4.45 25.96 -2.57
C ASN A 496 -3.07 26.01 -1.90
N MET A 497 -1.97 25.79 -2.64
CA MET A 497 -0.64 26.12 -2.13
C MET A 497 -0.49 27.62 -1.85
N ALA A 498 -0.97 28.47 -2.76
CA ALA A 498 -0.93 29.93 -2.62
C ALA A 498 -1.76 30.40 -1.41
N ILE A 499 -2.96 29.85 -1.22
CA ILE A 499 -3.81 30.11 -0.05
C ILE A 499 -3.12 29.66 1.24
N ARG A 500 -2.57 28.44 1.28
CA ARG A 500 -1.91 27.88 2.46
C ARG A 500 -0.71 28.72 2.91
N TYR A 501 0.07 29.22 1.96
CA TYR A 501 1.28 29.99 2.23
C TYR A 501 1.11 31.50 2.07
N ALA A 502 -0.12 31.97 1.82
CA ALA A 502 -0.49 33.38 1.60
C ALA A 502 0.43 34.13 0.62
N TYR A 503 0.77 33.52 -0.52
CA TYR A 503 1.39 34.24 -1.65
C TYR A 503 0.38 34.41 -2.78
N GLU A 504 0.68 35.30 -3.74
CA GLU A 504 -0.22 35.54 -4.87
C GLU A 504 -0.17 34.35 -5.86
N PRO A 505 -1.32 33.76 -6.24
CA PRO A 505 -1.35 32.67 -7.20
C PRO A 505 -0.73 33.05 -8.55
N PRO A 506 -0.13 32.10 -9.29
CA PRO A 506 0.45 32.38 -10.60
C PRO A 506 -0.63 32.78 -11.61
N LYS A 507 -0.32 33.63 -12.59
CA LYS A 507 -1.23 34.03 -13.69
C LYS A 507 -2.55 34.67 -13.25
N MET A 508 -2.51 35.47 -12.18
CA MET A 508 -3.67 36.27 -11.77
C MET A 508 -3.87 37.45 -12.73
N PRO A 509 -5.12 37.82 -13.07
CA PRO A 509 -5.38 39.05 -13.81
C PRO A 509 -4.98 40.27 -12.96
N THR A 510 -4.81 41.44 -13.58
CA THR A 510 -4.48 42.67 -12.83
C THR A 510 -5.71 43.32 -12.20
N HIS A 511 -6.88 43.16 -12.83
CA HIS A 511 -8.14 43.76 -12.40
C HIS A 511 -9.29 42.74 -12.49
N CYS A 512 -10.27 42.91 -11.61
CA CYS A 512 -11.49 42.13 -11.60
C CYS A 512 -12.35 42.45 -12.82
N ASP A 513 -12.69 41.42 -13.61
CA ASP A 513 -13.53 41.52 -14.80
C ASP A 513 -15.02 41.82 -14.50
N GLY A 514 -15.41 41.79 -13.24
CA GLY A 514 -16.76 42.12 -12.76
C GLY A 514 -16.87 43.50 -12.11
N CYS A 515 -16.06 43.78 -11.09
CA CYS A 515 -16.16 45.02 -10.31
C CYS A 515 -15.07 46.07 -10.62
N GLY A 516 -14.08 45.74 -11.46
CA GLY A 516 -13.00 46.66 -11.86
C GLY A 516 -11.91 46.92 -10.83
N ALA A 517 -12.00 46.39 -9.60
CA ALA A 517 -10.97 46.59 -8.58
C ALA A 517 -9.67 45.83 -8.92
N ALA A 518 -8.54 46.30 -8.37
CA ALA A 518 -7.27 45.58 -8.44
C ALA A 518 -7.43 44.15 -7.90
N TYR A 519 -6.88 43.18 -8.63
CA TYR A 519 -7.11 41.77 -8.36
C TYR A 519 -5.98 41.19 -7.51
N SER A 520 -6.31 40.84 -6.27
CA SER A 520 -5.44 40.13 -5.34
C SER A 520 -6.12 38.84 -4.89
N LEU A 521 -5.37 37.94 -4.24
CA LEU A 521 -5.94 36.76 -3.61
C LEU A 521 -7.09 37.12 -2.65
N ASP A 522 -6.91 38.17 -1.84
CA ASP A 522 -7.95 38.63 -0.91
C ASP A 522 -9.20 39.14 -1.65
N HIS A 523 -9.01 39.93 -2.72
CA HIS A 523 -10.13 40.37 -3.55
C HIS A 523 -10.86 39.17 -4.15
N ALA A 524 -10.12 38.21 -4.70
CA ALA A 524 -10.70 37.06 -5.37
C ALA A 524 -11.58 36.23 -4.42
N LEU A 525 -11.12 36.02 -3.18
CA LEU A 525 -11.86 35.25 -2.18
C LEU A 525 -13.08 35.99 -1.57
N ASN A 526 -13.14 37.31 -1.67
CA ASN A 526 -14.21 38.11 -1.04
C ASN A 526 -15.19 38.77 -2.03
N CYS A 527 -14.84 38.87 -3.32
CA CYS A 527 -15.64 39.58 -4.30
C CYS A 527 -17.02 38.94 -4.50
N GLY A 528 -18.07 39.69 -4.18
CA GLY A 528 -19.47 39.26 -4.33
C GLY A 528 -20.00 39.30 -5.77
N VAL A 529 -19.25 39.86 -6.72
CA VAL A 529 -19.66 39.95 -8.13
C VAL A 529 -19.48 38.59 -8.82
N GLY A 530 -20.40 38.26 -9.73
CA GLY A 530 -20.38 37.00 -10.48
C GLY A 530 -20.92 35.77 -9.74
N GLY A 531 -21.38 35.93 -8.49
CA GLY A 531 -21.99 34.84 -7.72
C GLY A 531 -21.04 33.72 -7.27
N LEU A 532 -19.72 33.91 -7.42
CA LEU A 532 -18.72 32.88 -7.09
C LEU A 532 -18.67 32.55 -5.60
N VAL A 533 -18.94 33.53 -4.72
CA VAL A 533 -19.04 33.29 -3.27
C VAL A 533 -20.22 32.34 -2.93
N ILE A 534 -21.33 32.46 -3.66
CA ILE A 534 -22.49 31.57 -3.51
C ILE A 534 -22.16 30.18 -4.06
N ARG A 535 -21.51 30.10 -5.23
CA ARG A 535 -21.07 28.80 -5.78
C ARG A 535 -20.09 28.10 -4.86
N ARG A 536 -19.15 28.84 -4.26
CA ARG A 536 -18.21 28.30 -3.26
C ARG A 536 -18.94 27.65 -2.10
N HIS A 537 -19.93 28.36 -1.57
CA HIS A 537 -20.78 27.85 -0.51
C HIS A 537 -21.51 26.56 -0.94
N ASN A 538 -22.12 26.57 -2.13
CA ASN A 538 -22.90 25.44 -2.63
C ASN A 538 -22.05 24.18 -2.85
N GLU A 539 -20.79 24.31 -3.30
CA GLU A 539 -19.85 23.17 -3.43
C GLU A 539 -19.67 22.43 -2.09
N VAL A 540 -19.52 23.17 -0.99
CA VAL A 540 -19.37 22.59 0.36
C VAL A 540 -20.68 21.94 0.82
N VAL A 541 -21.82 22.59 0.57
CA VAL A 541 -23.15 22.04 0.88
C VAL A 541 -23.41 20.75 0.10
N ASP A 542 -23.05 20.70 -1.18
CA ASP A 542 -23.25 19.53 -2.04
C ASP A 542 -22.47 18.32 -1.53
N VAL A 543 -21.22 18.50 -1.12
CA VAL A 543 -20.44 17.42 -0.51
C VAL A 543 -21.01 17.01 0.85
N LEU A 544 -21.50 17.95 1.67
CA LEU A 544 -22.17 17.60 2.93
C LEU A 544 -23.46 16.80 2.69
N CYS A 545 -24.24 17.17 1.68
CA CYS A 545 -25.44 16.45 1.26
C CYS A 545 -25.11 15.03 0.76
N ASP A 546 -24.10 14.87 -0.11
CA ASP A 546 -23.65 13.56 -0.59
C ASP A 546 -23.18 12.66 0.55
N LEU A 547 -22.34 13.18 1.45
CA LEU A 547 -21.88 12.43 2.63
C LEU A 547 -23.06 12.02 3.52
N SER A 548 -24.03 12.92 3.71
CA SER A 548 -25.25 12.65 4.48
C SER A 548 -26.13 11.61 3.79
N ALA A 549 -26.24 11.64 2.46
CA ALA A 549 -27.01 10.68 1.69
C ALA A 549 -26.40 9.27 1.80
N LYS A 550 -25.06 9.15 1.78
CA LYS A 550 -24.36 7.88 2.03
C LYS A 550 -24.64 7.34 3.44
N ALA A 551 -24.79 8.21 4.43
CA ALA A 551 -25.00 7.83 5.82
C ALA A 551 -26.46 7.51 6.17
N TRP A 552 -27.42 8.35 5.77
CA TRP A 552 -28.83 8.23 6.14
C TRP A 552 -29.75 7.76 5.00
N GLY A 553 -29.28 7.82 3.75
CA GLY A 553 -30.04 7.53 2.53
C GLY A 553 -30.44 8.80 1.80
N GLU A 554 -30.59 8.73 0.47
CA GLU A 554 -30.93 9.89 -0.37
C GLU A 554 -32.26 10.53 0.03
N SER A 555 -33.27 9.73 0.36
CA SER A 555 -34.58 10.23 0.80
C SER A 555 -34.57 10.99 2.12
N ALA A 556 -33.49 10.85 2.91
CA ALA A 556 -33.33 11.52 4.20
C ALA A 556 -32.61 12.87 4.08
N VAL A 557 -32.21 13.29 2.88
CA VAL A 557 -31.48 14.55 2.65
C VAL A 557 -32.27 15.41 1.67
N ARG A 558 -32.44 16.69 2.01
CA ARG A 558 -33.08 17.69 1.15
C ARG A 558 -32.19 18.92 1.07
N LYS A 559 -31.94 19.43 -0.13
CA LYS A 559 -31.16 20.65 -0.38
C LYS A 559 -32.10 21.85 -0.56
N GLU A 560 -31.69 23.01 -0.06
CA GLU A 560 -32.38 24.31 -0.27
C GLU A 560 -33.87 24.29 0.12
N VAL A 561 -34.17 23.88 1.36
CA VAL A 561 -35.55 23.76 1.87
C VAL A 561 -36.02 25.07 2.49
N VAL A 562 -37.23 25.51 2.14
CA VAL A 562 -37.92 26.61 2.82
C VAL A 562 -38.75 26.04 3.97
N ILE A 563 -38.45 26.47 5.19
CA ILE A 563 -39.20 26.12 6.40
C ILE A 563 -40.24 27.21 6.61
N VAL A 564 -41.51 26.84 6.53
CA VAL A 564 -42.65 27.71 6.86
C VAL A 564 -43.16 27.29 8.22
N GLU A 565 -43.10 28.17 9.21
CA GLU A 565 -43.71 27.91 10.51
C GLU A 565 -45.24 28.12 10.40
N PRO A 566 -46.06 27.22 10.98
CA PRO A 566 -47.48 27.15 10.68
C PRO A 566 -48.37 28.25 11.28
N GLU A 567 -47.84 29.27 11.97
CA GLU A 567 -48.67 30.13 12.84
C GLU A 567 -48.74 31.63 12.52
N GLU A 568 -48.14 32.16 11.45
CA GLU A 568 -48.39 33.56 11.05
C GLU A 568 -48.63 33.72 9.55
N GLU A 569 -49.88 34.02 9.18
CA GLU A 569 -50.26 34.46 7.83
C GLU A 569 -49.48 35.74 7.48
N GLY A 570 -48.39 35.58 6.72
CA GLY A 570 -47.63 36.68 6.15
C GLY A 570 -46.11 36.64 6.36
N GLU A 571 -45.57 35.75 7.21
CA GLU A 571 -44.12 35.65 7.38
C GLU A 571 -43.44 34.86 6.24
N LYS A 572 -42.35 35.43 5.72
CA LYS A 572 -41.52 34.80 4.68
C LYS A 572 -40.76 33.62 5.30
N GLY A 573 -41.12 32.40 4.91
CA GLY A 573 -40.43 31.18 5.36
C GLY A 573 -38.90 31.25 5.23
N VAL A 574 -38.20 30.63 6.18
CA VAL A 574 -36.74 30.64 6.27
C VAL A 574 -36.15 29.58 5.32
N ARG A 575 -35.37 30.01 4.32
CA ARG A 575 -34.63 29.09 3.44
C ARG A 575 -33.38 28.57 4.14
N THR A 576 -33.20 27.26 4.16
CA THR A 576 -32.05 26.55 4.75
C THR A 576 -31.28 25.81 3.68
N ASP A 577 -29.96 25.68 3.85
CA ASP A 577 -29.09 25.10 2.83
C ASP A 577 -29.29 23.58 2.68
N MET A 578 -29.46 22.87 3.79
CA MET A 578 -29.75 21.44 3.78
C MET A 578 -30.58 21.01 5.01
N VAL A 579 -31.39 19.97 4.83
CA VAL A 579 -32.12 19.29 5.90
C VAL A 579 -31.75 17.81 5.86
N VAL A 580 -31.45 17.23 7.01
CA VAL A 580 -31.18 15.79 7.15
C VAL A 580 -32.07 15.20 8.22
N ILE A 581 -32.75 14.11 7.89
CA ILE A 581 -33.68 13.39 8.76
C ILE A 581 -32.92 12.34 9.58
N GLY A 582 -33.19 12.26 10.88
CA GLY A 582 -32.70 11.15 11.69
C GLY A 582 -31.27 11.31 12.20
N VAL A 583 -30.76 12.53 12.22
CA VAL A 583 -29.38 12.85 12.62
C VAL A 583 -29.20 12.55 14.12
N TRP A 584 -29.93 13.26 15.00
CA TRP A 584 -29.92 13.05 16.46
C TRP A 584 -31.10 12.23 16.97
N GLU A 585 -32.31 12.57 16.52
CA GLU A 585 -33.54 11.87 16.90
C GLU A 585 -34.12 11.17 15.67
N ARG A 586 -34.63 9.95 15.83
CA ARG A 586 -35.20 9.15 14.73
C ARG A 586 -36.36 9.90 14.07
N GLN A 587 -36.35 9.97 12.73
CA GLN A 587 -37.39 10.61 11.90
C GLN A 587 -37.61 12.11 12.15
N LYS A 588 -36.73 12.78 12.88
CA LYS A 588 -36.80 14.23 13.09
C LYS A 588 -35.92 14.95 12.08
N ASP A 589 -36.48 16.01 11.51
CA ASP A 589 -35.80 16.90 10.58
C ASP A 589 -34.81 17.79 11.33
N VAL A 590 -33.60 17.91 10.82
CA VAL A 590 -32.61 18.86 11.31
C VAL A 590 -32.13 19.70 10.14
N SER A 591 -32.40 21.01 10.21
CA SER A 591 -31.91 21.97 9.24
C SER A 591 -30.50 22.45 9.59
N PHE A 592 -29.69 22.62 8.56
CA PHE A 592 -28.33 23.11 8.64
C PHE A 592 -28.10 24.16 7.57
N ASP A 593 -27.24 25.08 7.93
CA ASP A 593 -26.89 26.21 7.12
C ASP A 593 -25.36 26.41 7.19
N VAL A 594 -24.72 26.74 6.07
CA VAL A 594 -23.27 26.77 5.93
C VAL A 594 -22.78 28.19 5.66
N CYS A 595 -21.62 28.54 6.19
CA CYS A 595 -20.99 29.81 5.93
C CYS A 595 -19.50 29.62 5.68
N VAL A 596 -19.05 29.96 4.47
CA VAL A 596 -17.63 29.92 4.10
C VAL A 596 -17.04 31.32 4.12
N THR A 597 -16.08 31.58 5.01
CA THR A 597 -15.49 32.92 5.22
C THR A 597 -13.99 32.96 4.94
N ASN A 598 -13.50 34.04 4.32
CA ASN A 598 -12.06 34.30 4.28
C ASN A 598 -11.63 34.82 5.66
N ALA A 599 -10.80 34.06 6.38
CA ALA A 599 -10.32 34.46 7.70
C ALA A 599 -9.32 35.62 7.63
N ASP A 600 -8.60 35.79 6.51
CA ASP A 600 -7.56 36.80 6.27
C ASP A 600 -8.08 38.11 5.66
N ALA A 601 -9.39 38.24 5.50
CA ALA A 601 -9.99 39.49 5.03
C ALA A 601 -9.54 40.69 5.89
N PRO A 602 -9.34 41.89 5.30
CA PRO A 602 -8.84 43.08 6.00
C PRO A 602 -9.60 43.41 7.29
N SER A 603 -10.92 43.18 7.31
CA SER A 603 -11.79 43.39 8.47
C SER A 603 -11.49 42.48 9.67
N TYR A 604 -10.77 41.38 9.46
CA TYR A 604 -10.51 40.34 10.46
C TYR A 604 -9.08 40.28 10.95
N ARG A 605 -8.19 41.15 10.46
CA ARG A 605 -6.75 41.13 10.78
C ARG A 605 -6.43 41.06 12.29
N LYS A 606 -7.23 41.73 13.12
CA LYS A 606 -7.05 41.79 14.58
C LYS A 606 -7.82 40.70 15.36
N GLN A 607 -8.55 39.83 14.67
CA GLN A 607 -9.41 38.83 15.30
C GLN A 607 -8.81 37.42 15.17
N SER A 608 -8.98 36.61 16.21
CA SER A 608 -8.66 35.19 16.16
C SER A 608 -9.67 34.44 15.27
N THR A 609 -9.22 33.37 14.61
CA THR A 609 -10.07 32.52 13.76
C THR A 609 -11.30 32.03 14.50
N ALA A 610 -11.15 31.61 15.76
CA ALA A 610 -12.26 31.16 16.60
C ALA A 610 -13.29 32.28 16.85
N SER A 611 -12.84 33.52 17.06
CA SER A 611 -13.74 34.67 17.24
C SER A 611 -14.52 34.99 15.97
N ILE A 612 -13.84 34.96 14.82
CA ILE A 612 -14.45 35.21 13.50
C ILE A 612 -15.56 34.19 13.23
N LEU A 613 -15.26 32.90 13.38
CA LEU A 613 -16.24 31.83 13.16
C LEU A 613 -17.42 31.93 14.14
N LYS A 614 -17.16 32.27 15.41
CA LYS A 614 -18.22 32.46 16.42
C LYS A 614 -19.11 33.66 16.08
N SER A 615 -18.52 34.78 15.67
CA SER A 615 -19.25 36.00 15.28
C SER A 615 -20.13 35.73 14.06
N LYS A 616 -19.59 35.09 13.02
CA LYS A 616 -20.34 34.71 11.81
C LYS A 616 -21.48 33.76 12.11
N ALA A 617 -21.23 32.74 12.92
CA ALA A 617 -22.27 31.80 13.34
C ALA A 617 -23.38 32.53 14.09
N LYS A 618 -23.05 33.43 15.02
CA LYS A 618 -24.03 34.22 15.78
C LYS A 618 -24.90 35.09 14.87
N THR A 619 -24.29 35.80 13.90
CA THR A 619 -25.04 36.64 12.96
C THR A 619 -26.01 35.82 12.12
N LYS A 620 -25.59 34.66 11.61
CA LYS A 620 -26.45 33.83 10.77
C LYS A 620 -27.52 33.08 11.59
N LYS A 621 -27.23 32.74 12.85
CA LYS A 621 -28.20 32.14 13.79
C LYS A 621 -29.38 33.03 14.17
N ALA A 622 -29.31 34.34 13.91
CA ALA A 622 -30.46 35.21 14.09
C ALA A 622 -31.67 34.79 13.24
N HIS A 623 -31.43 34.06 12.14
CA HIS A 623 -32.45 33.62 11.21
C HIS A 623 -32.48 32.10 11.01
N HIS A 624 -31.54 31.34 11.59
CA HIS A 624 -31.37 29.91 11.33
C HIS A 624 -31.03 29.12 12.61
N SER A 625 -31.50 27.87 12.70
CA SER A 625 -31.34 27.03 13.90
C SER A 625 -29.90 26.56 14.13
N ARG A 626 -29.23 26.02 13.10
CA ARG A 626 -27.88 25.45 13.17
C ARG A 626 -27.02 25.94 12.00
N VAL A 627 -25.90 26.57 12.33
CA VAL A 627 -25.00 27.17 11.35
C VAL A 627 -23.59 26.58 11.50
N TRP A 628 -23.03 26.06 10.41
CA TRP A 628 -21.65 25.63 10.32
C TRP A 628 -20.81 26.68 9.58
N CYS A 629 -19.98 27.39 10.33
CA CYS A 629 -18.99 28.27 9.74
C CYS A 629 -17.68 27.52 9.48
N VAL A 630 -17.09 27.73 8.32
CA VAL A 630 -15.79 27.20 7.92
C VAL A 630 -14.98 28.30 7.22
N THR A 631 -13.66 28.30 7.41
CA THR A 631 -12.80 29.21 6.66
C THR A 631 -12.47 28.65 5.27
N VAL A 632 -12.08 29.51 4.33
CA VAL A 632 -11.69 29.09 2.96
C VAL A 632 -10.57 28.03 2.99
N ASP A 633 -9.65 28.12 3.93
CA ASP A 633 -8.55 27.18 4.14
C ASP A 633 -8.90 25.99 5.05
N GLY A 634 -10.17 25.84 5.48
CA GLY A 634 -10.71 24.62 6.08
C GLY A 634 -10.73 24.52 7.60
N VAL A 635 -10.75 25.65 8.32
CA VAL A 635 -10.97 25.68 9.77
C VAL A 635 -12.47 25.65 10.07
N TRP A 636 -12.95 24.54 10.59
CA TRP A 636 -14.37 24.36 10.95
C TRP A 636 -14.68 24.88 12.35
N GLY A 637 -15.83 25.54 12.51
CA GLY A 637 -16.38 25.90 13.81
C GLY A 637 -16.72 24.67 14.66
N ARG A 638 -16.68 24.84 15.99
CA ARG A 638 -16.88 23.73 16.96
C ARG A 638 -18.17 22.94 16.74
N GLU A 639 -19.24 23.59 16.27
CA GLU A 639 -20.55 22.98 16.07
C GLU A 639 -20.59 21.93 14.96
N ALA A 640 -19.69 22.02 13.97
CA ALA A 640 -19.61 21.04 12.88
C ALA A 640 -19.02 19.70 13.35
N ASN A 641 -18.15 19.70 14.37
CA ASN A 641 -17.48 18.49 14.84
C ASN A 641 -18.46 17.47 15.42
N GLY A 642 -19.50 17.92 16.13
CA GLY A 642 -20.55 17.01 16.63
C GLY A 642 -21.27 16.31 15.48
N PHE A 643 -21.50 17.02 14.38
CA PHE A 643 -22.08 16.45 13.18
C PHE A 643 -21.16 15.43 12.51
N PHE A 644 -19.90 15.76 12.28
CA PHE A 644 -18.94 14.86 11.66
C PHE A 644 -18.76 13.57 12.46
N SER A 645 -18.71 13.65 13.79
CA SER A 645 -18.63 12.46 14.63
C SER A 645 -19.77 11.50 14.38
N ARG A 646 -21.01 12.00 14.31
CA ARG A 646 -22.15 11.13 14.07
C ARG A 646 -22.29 10.69 12.62
N LEU A 647 -21.95 11.54 11.67
CA LEU A 647 -21.86 11.16 10.26
C LEU A 647 -20.96 9.92 10.12
N VAL A 648 -19.79 9.94 10.76
CA VAL A 648 -18.84 8.82 10.75
C VAL A 648 -19.41 7.58 11.46
N GLU A 649 -20.01 7.74 12.64
CA GLU A 649 -20.68 6.63 13.33
C GLU A 649 -21.75 5.99 12.44
N LYS A 650 -22.56 6.80 11.76
CA LYS A 650 -23.64 6.33 10.92
C LYS A 650 -23.11 5.65 9.66
N LEU A 651 -22.10 6.21 8.99
CA LEU A 651 -21.45 5.58 7.84
C LEU A 651 -20.92 4.20 8.18
N ARG A 652 -20.32 4.02 9.35
CA ARG A 652 -19.79 2.71 9.80
C ARG A 652 -20.85 1.63 10.00
N THR A 653 -22.12 2.00 10.13
CA THR A 653 -23.23 1.03 10.15
C THR A 653 -23.57 0.48 8.76
N LYS A 654 -23.06 1.09 7.68
CA LYS A 654 -23.29 0.67 6.30
C LYS A 654 -22.26 -0.38 5.90
N ALA A 655 -22.69 -1.35 5.10
CA ALA A 655 -21.87 -2.50 4.69
C ALA A 655 -20.52 -2.10 4.07
N ALA A 656 -20.48 -1.02 3.27
CA ALA A 656 -19.26 -0.56 2.60
C ALA A 656 -18.19 0.04 3.54
N TRP A 657 -18.52 0.32 4.81
CA TRP A 657 -17.57 0.85 5.81
C TRP A 657 -17.48 0.00 7.08
N ALA A 658 -18.10 -1.18 7.11
CA ALA A 658 -18.18 -2.02 8.30
C ALA A 658 -16.81 -2.53 8.78
N ASP A 659 -15.86 -2.72 7.85
CA ASP A 659 -14.47 -3.14 8.12
C ASP A 659 -13.54 -1.96 8.47
N LYS A 660 -14.00 -0.71 8.33
CA LYS A 660 -13.17 0.47 8.55
C LYS A 660 -13.24 0.98 9.99
N SER A 661 -12.07 1.35 10.52
CA SER A 661 -11.97 2.03 11.81
C SER A 661 -12.58 3.44 11.76
N TYR A 662 -13.02 3.96 12.91
CA TYR A 662 -13.50 5.34 13.03
C TYR A 662 -12.51 6.36 12.44
N GLY A 663 -11.22 6.20 12.74
CA GLY A 663 -10.17 7.09 12.24
C GLY A 663 -10.05 7.09 10.72
N GLN A 664 -10.18 5.93 10.07
CA GLN A 664 -10.14 5.83 8.61
C GLN A 664 -11.33 6.55 7.97
N VAL A 665 -12.54 6.31 8.47
CA VAL A 665 -13.75 6.95 7.92
C VAL A 665 -13.76 8.45 8.19
N MET A 666 -13.36 8.90 9.37
CA MET A 666 -13.20 10.33 9.69
C MET A 666 -12.13 10.99 8.80
N GLY A 667 -11.01 10.30 8.55
CA GLY A 667 -9.97 10.76 7.64
C GLY A 667 -10.50 10.96 6.21
N TRP A 668 -11.27 9.99 5.70
CA TRP A 668 -11.91 10.06 4.39
C TRP A 668 -12.93 11.21 4.31
N VAL A 669 -13.83 11.36 5.30
CA VAL A 669 -14.79 12.49 5.37
C VAL A 669 -14.07 13.83 5.34
N ARG A 670 -13.00 13.98 6.14
CA ARG A 670 -12.21 15.22 6.18
C ARG A 670 -11.46 15.49 4.88
N ALA A 671 -10.96 14.44 4.21
CA ALA A 671 -10.32 14.58 2.91
C ALA A 671 -11.31 15.11 1.86
N ARG A 672 -12.51 14.50 1.77
CA ARG A 672 -13.61 14.94 0.89
C ARG A 672 -13.96 16.41 1.11
N LEU A 673 -14.18 16.82 2.36
CA LEU A 673 -14.50 18.21 2.70
C LEU A 673 -13.34 19.17 2.41
N SER A 674 -12.10 18.76 2.67
CA SER A 674 -10.92 19.56 2.36
C SER A 674 -10.75 19.77 0.86
N ILE A 675 -11.11 18.79 0.03
CA ILE A 675 -11.06 18.89 -1.44
C ILE A 675 -12.19 19.77 -1.96
N ALA A 676 -13.40 19.64 -1.42
CA ALA A 676 -14.51 20.53 -1.74
C ALA A 676 -14.14 22.00 -1.49
N LEU A 677 -13.56 22.29 -0.33
CA LEU A 677 -13.05 23.61 0.01
C LEU A 677 -11.97 24.07 -0.97
N ALA A 678 -11.01 23.20 -1.31
CA ALA A 678 -9.94 23.51 -2.23
C ALA A 678 -10.45 23.90 -3.63
N ARG A 679 -11.36 23.11 -4.21
CA ARG A 679 -12.01 23.40 -5.50
C ARG A 679 -12.80 24.71 -5.44
N SER A 680 -13.61 24.85 -4.40
CA SER A 680 -14.47 26.02 -4.19
C SER A 680 -13.67 27.32 -4.04
N ALA A 681 -12.50 27.26 -3.40
CA ALA A 681 -11.59 28.39 -3.24
C ALA A 681 -10.94 28.77 -4.57
N SER A 682 -10.41 27.79 -5.31
CA SER A 682 -9.83 28.02 -6.64
C SER A 682 -10.87 28.57 -7.63
N MET A 683 -12.13 28.13 -7.55
CA MET A 683 -13.22 28.73 -8.33
C MET A 683 -13.38 30.23 -8.06
N CYS A 684 -13.22 30.69 -6.81
CA CYS A 684 -13.18 32.12 -6.53
C CYS A 684 -11.93 32.79 -7.11
N VAL A 685 -10.76 32.13 -7.04
CA VAL A 685 -9.49 32.66 -7.56
C VAL A 685 -9.49 32.79 -9.09
N ARG A 686 -10.11 31.86 -9.82
CA ARG A 686 -10.01 31.76 -11.28
C ARG A 686 -11.30 32.08 -12.04
N GLY A 687 -12.45 32.04 -11.39
CA GLY A 687 -13.75 32.20 -12.03
C GLY A 687 -13.97 33.60 -12.60
N GLY A 688 -14.54 33.66 -13.82
CA GLY A 688 -14.97 34.92 -14.42
C GLY A 688 -16.16 35.52 -13.66
N ARG A 689 -16.16 36.85 -13.50
CA ARG A 689 -17.20 37.59 -12.76
C ARG A 689 -18.10 38.43 -13.65
N ARG A 690 -17.84 38.43 -14.97
CA ARG A 690 -18.73 39.01 -15.97
C ARG A 690 -20.11 38.34 -15.92
N ARG A 691 -21.16 39.16 -15.92
CA ARG A 691 -22.52 38.70 -16.19
C ARG A 691 -22.65 38.47 -17.69
N TRP A 692 -22.90 37.23 -18.09
CA TRP A 692 -23.32 36.93 -19.46
C TRP A 692 -24.73 37.52 -19.63
N LYS A 693 -24.87 38.55 -20.46
CA LYS A 693 -26.18 38.95 -20.98
C LYS A 693 -26.52 37.95 -22.07
N ILE A 694 -27.46 37.05 -21.78
CA ILE A 694 -28.09 36.25 -22.83
C ILE A 694 -29.02 37.24 -23.56
N HIS A 695 -28.70 37.52 -24.81
CA HIS A 695 -29.53 38.37 -25.68
C HIS A 695 -30.70 37.59 -26.25
#